data_AF-A0A6I0S4U7-F1
#
_entry.id   AF-A0A6I0S4U7-F1
#
_cell.length_a   1.000
_cell.length_b   1.000
_cell.length_c   1.000
_cell.angle_alpha   90.00
_cell.angle_beta   90.00
_cell.angle_gamma   90.00
#
_symmetry.space_group_name_H-M   'P 1'
#
loop_
_entity.id
_entity.type
_entity.pdbx_description
1 polymer ?
#
loop_
_entity_poly.entity_id
_entity_poly.type
_entity_poly.pdbx_seq_one_letter_code
_entity_poly.pdbx_strand_id
1 'polypeptide(L)'
;MKKKFIRVMFFGALALTTFSYVGCKDYDDDIDRLEQKITENANAIAEINKLIEGGSVITKVENITGGVEVTLSNGKSFTIKNGDAGKDGTQWTIGDDGYWYQDGKKTEFKAKGDKGDPGEQGPVGEQGKPGEQGKPGEQGKPGIDGDTYIPGEDGFWYKNEVKPENKTEMTWIIPGVVSVADMGDYYIFSNLKNTDGTVTSATIYKYSATFVSSLVHVTSNINKDLGDVVFLPVIAYDANSTKEKPVYEYNSSEQVLDRTLVNGWAEYEYKLNPANVNPKYFTGLGFIEQTATTRTAGDEEVDPVEIGLPIAKIAVNEKGKLVVKATAGNNTDNLNAFKMFKSEREHHRYDNPDGKPMAESSKYGETGKVNMLAYQVKNTNEAEELINGGIVVSDYVATKRMVVEQDEASIAVAVNTDGFADPEVMAPTLVELSHLYKIEEVTTDEKEDAAKVDAYLKDNMKVPVTMQLMYTESLDLNTIMKGIATTFHTNTHFKADESQYLLTNLGFENITFSYTLMSYEKAEVDQTKRYIKLDGSTISVIDKQHAAIHREPVVKVAMSVDGKLVMTKLLKIKIVEKDQLTKDFTNTDLTEQTLGCAAIYGGGDKLAVVPFKNADPAYDNLVSGLKIDFDQYFNALEVSKDKFVEYYGETPEVAITFAAQGGTAAEFTDFVVDPENVSTAKQNLIIDYSNITGHATSKNNYVYFGLKNQLHAGTYVIKFTYSTKNTAPKYKSFTITTTLVVKDPVHTWEYNPAIWKDKEYMIGYGQPSTAEYGAPFLMKATLEDGFLDTWDGCGEWDFEIADKTIEAEDMKLETVYEDLGGGKYKPSHVLTIYKKEWLGKKIHIRAVEYIGTPKVNKDVTRKIDNYVSTGTTPAPKEFDIMFVNPVGYAPVTDTKCFLVDKANTTVLGEGAYLPIYRLFKLYDVKRGEANGMMFDGSKEKPWFERSSIKIGEGLFKMHKVEVSYELSDKNNAIVLAAASLIKNGDKEIGLLKWDNSKGTAVGDTDQSIIINVKIKNTWNGDPAQTSEQVKEITVKVKKADTKYTAPKFLGTLTALEGLGSYKDLTD
;
A
#
# COMPACT_ATOMS: atom_id res chain seq x y z
N MET A 1 37.12 -40.47 -28.69
CA MET A 1 38.51 -40.31 -29.19
C MET A 1 38.84 -38.82 -29.34
N LYS A 2 39.90 -38.37 -28.66
CA LYS A 2 40.84 -37.26 -28.97
C LYS A 2 40.33 -35.94 -29.61
N LYS A 3 40.51 -34.84 -28.83
CA LYS A 3 41.20 -33.56 -29.16
C LYS A 3 40.57 -32.66 -30.25
N LYS A 4 40.70 -31.33 -30.31
CA LYS A 4 41.20 -30.19 -29.50
C LYS A 4 40.94 -28.95 -30.41
N PHE A 5 40.65 -27.80 -29.80
CA PHE A 5 41.14 -26.45 -30.19
C PHE A 5 40.51 -25.63 -31.36
N ILE A 6 39.88 -24.52 -30.95
CA ILE A 6 40.27 -23.10 -31.17
C ILE A 6 39.97 -22.33 -32.51
N ARG A 7 39.29 -21.18 -32.28
CA ARG A 7 39.36 -19.82 -32.90
C ARG A 7 38.42 -19.40 -34.07
N VAL A 8 37.50 -18.50 -33.69
CA VAL A 8 37.37 -17.08 -34.14
C VAL A 8 37.09 -16.83 -35.63
N MET A 9 35.92 -16.24 -35.91
CA MET A 9 35.84 -15.00 -36.69
C MET A 9 34.66 -14.13 -36.25
N PHE A 10 34.99 -12.84 -36.13
CA PHE A 10 34.22 -11.71 -35.60
C PHE A 10 33.24 -11.14 -36.65
N PHE A 11 32.05 -10.74 -36.17
CA PHE A 11 31.19 -9.60 -36.59
C PHE A 11 30.81 -9.36 -38.06
N GLY A 12 29.49 -9.20 -38.29
CA GLY A 12 28.92 -8.59 -39.49
C GLY A 12 27.41 -8.28 -39.41
N ALA A 13 27.09 -7.12 -38.84
CA ALA A 13 25.99 -6.19 -39.20
C ALA A 13 24.48 -6.58 -39.12
N LEU A 14 23.78 -5.72 -38.36
CA LEU A 14 22.44 -5.14 -38.55
C LEU A 14 21.15 -6.01 -38.52
N ALA A 15 20.42 -5.81 -37.42
CA ALA A 15 18.96 -5.69 -37.24
C ALA A 15 18.02 -6.02 -38.42
N LEU A 16 17.01 -6.86 -38.15
CA LEU A 16 15.57 -6.58 -38.30
C LEU A 16 14.71 -7.73 -37.75
N THR A 17 13.94 -7.41 -36.70
CA THR A 17 12.61 -7.91 -36.29
C THR A 17 12.14 -9.32 -36.71
N THR A 18 11.89 -10.18 -35.73
CA THR A 18 10.66 -11.00 -35.64
C THR A 18 10.46 -11.49 -34.20
N PHE A 19 9.26 -11.31 -33.65
CA PHE A 19 8.79 -11.97 -32.43
C PHE A 19 8.94 -13.49 -32.58
N SER A 20 9.81 -14.10 -31.80
CA SER A 20 9.91 -15.55 -31.66
C SER A 20 9.22 -15.96 -30.37
N TYR A 21 8.13 -16.71 -30.52
CA TYR A 21 7.59 -17.59 -29.49
C TYR A 21 8.74 -18.26 -28.73
N VAL A 22 8.73 -18.15 -27.40
CA VAL A 22 9.62 -18.92 -26.52
C VAL A 22 9.21 -20.38 -26.66
N GLY A 23 9.82 -21.06 -27.64
CA GLY A 23 9.69 -22.50 -27.79
C GLY A 23 10.39 -23.18 -26.62
N CYS A 24 9.90 -24.35 -26.22
CA CYS A 24 10.39 -25.14 -25.08
C CYS A 24 11.91 -25.41 -25.04
N LYS A 25 12.65 -25.04 -26.08
CA LYS A 25 14.11 -25.15 -26.15
C LYS A 25 14.85 -24.14 -25.27
N ASP A 26 14.32 -22.92 -25.10
CA ASP A 26 14.98 -21.94 -24.22
C ASP A 26 14.86 -22.36 -22.74
N TYR A 27 13.78 -23.04 -22.34
CA TYR A 27 13.64 -23.59 -20.99
C TYR A 27 14.60 -24.74 -20.74
N ASP A 28 14.82 -25.63 -21.70
CA ASP A 28 15.81 -26.72 -21.57
C ASP A 28 17.24 -26.16 -21.55
N ASP A 29 17.58 -25.20 -22.42
CA ASP A 29 18.89 -24.54 -22.44
C ASP A 29 19.12 -23.69 -21.16
N ASP A 30 18.06 -23.09 -20.59
CA ASP A 30 18.10 -22.38 -19.31
C ASP A 30 18.24 -23.37 -18.14
N ILE A 31 17.57 -24.52 -18.17
CA ILE A 31 17.69 -25.59 -17.16
C ILE A 31 19.09 -26.19 -17.20
N ASP A 32 19.64 -26.51 -18.38
CA ASP A 32 21.01 -27.02 -18.52
C ASP A 32 22.05 -26.02 -18.01
N ARG A 33 21.86 -24.72 -18.31
CA ARG A 33 22.72 -23.64 -17.79
C ARG A 33 22.58 -23.49 -16.28
N LEU A 34 21.38 -23.69 -15.72
CA LEU A 34 21.13 -23.65 -14.28
C LEU A 34 21.73 -24.88 -13.58
N GLU A 35 21.58 -26.08 -14.11
CA GLU A 35 22.19 -27.32 -13.60
C GLU A 35 23.73 -27.25 -13.67
N GLN A 36 24.29 -26.67 -14.74
CA GLN A 36 25.72 -26.41 -14.84
C GLN A 36 26.18 -25.41 -13.75
N LYS A 37 25.46 -24.30 -13.55
CA LYS A 37 25.77 -23.33 -12.48
C LYS A 37 25.62 -23.95 -11.09
N ILE A 38 24.62 -24.81 -10.87
CA ILE A 38 24.43 -25.56 -9.62
C ILE A 38 25.63 -26.49 -9.38
N THR A 39 26.09 -27.19 -10.41
CA THR A 39 27.24 -28.10 -10.32
C THR A 39 28.55 -27.34 -10.07
N GLU A 40 28.77 -26.22 -10.75
CA GLU A 40 29.93 -25.35 -10.55
C GLU A 40 29.93 -24.73 -9.14
N ASN A 41 28.77 -24.27 -8.66
CA ASN A 41 28.61 -23.77 -7.30
C ASN A 41 28.82 -24.88 -6.27
N ALA A 42 28.30 -26.08 -6.49
CA ALA A 42 28.49 -27.23 -5.60
C ALA A 42 29.97 -27.61 -5.49
N ASN A 43 30.72 -27.60 -6.60
CA ASN A 43 32.16 -27.85 -6.60
C ASN A 43 32.95 -26.75 -5.91
N ALA A 44 32.59 -25.47 -6.11
CA ALA A 44 33.23 -24.35 -5.43
C ALA A 44 32.96 -24.38 -3.91
N ILE A 45 31.72 -24.68 -3.51
CA ILE A 45 31.35 -24.87 -2.10
C ILE A 45 32.09 -26.05 -1.50
N ALA A 46 32.22 -27.17 -2.20
CA ALA A 46 32.99 -28.32 -1.74
C ALA A 46 34.49 -28.01 -1.56
N GLU A 47 35.07 -27.19 -2.44
CA GLU A 47 36.48 -26.76 -2.31
C GLU A 47 36.67 -25.76 -1.15
N ILE A 48 35.73 -24.84 -0.96
CA ILE A 48 35.71 -23.93 0.20
C ILE A 48 35.56 -24.71 1.51
N ASN A 49 34.61 -25.66 1.57
CA ASN A 49 34.40 -26.53 2.72
C ASN A 49 35.68 -27.31 3.05
N LYS A 50 36.35 -27.89 2.06
CA LYS A 50 37.63 -28.61 2.26
C LYS A 50 38.75 -27.73 2.84
N LEU A 51 38.78 -26.44 2.51
CA LEU A 51 39.79 -25.50 3.01
C LEU A 51 39.47 -24.99 4.42
N ILE A 52 38.17 -24.82 4.72
CA ILE A 52 37.66 -24.47 6.06
C ILE A 52 37.83 -25.66 7.02
N GLU A 53 37.48 -26.88 6.58
CA GLU A 53 37.74 -28.15 7.30
C GLU A 53 39.25 -28.38 7.54
N GLY A 54 40.10 -27.81 6.68
CA GLY A 54 41.55 -27.78 6.84
C GLY A 54 42.06 -26.77 7.87
N GLY A 55 41.19 -26.02 8.55
CA GLY A 55 41.53 -25.03 9.57
C GLY A 55 41.93 -23.65 9.03
N SER A 56 41.66 -23.37 7.74
CA SER A 56 41.97 -22.06 7.15
C SER A 56 40.98 -21.01 7.64
N VAL A 57 41.47 -19.91 8.21
CA VAL A 57 40.65 -18.78 8.68
C VAL A 57 40.78 -17.59 7.73
N ILE A 58 39.77 -16.72 7.66
CA ILE A 58 39.84 -15.50 6.84
C ILE A 58 40.84 -14.54 7.47
N THR A 59 41.85 -14.13 6.71
CA THR A 59 42.90 -13.20 7.15
C THR A 59 42.79 -11.84 6.50
N LYS A 60 42.10 -11.73 5.36
CA LYS A 60 41.91 -10.46 4.64
C LYS A 60 40.62 -10.48 3.83
N VAL A 61 39.93 -9.34 3.77
CA VAL A 61 38.81 -9.11 2.84
C VAL A 61 39.07 -7.78 2.15
N GLU A 62 39.00 -7.76 0.82
CA GLU A 62 39.27 -6.60 -0.02
C GLU A 62 38.14 -6.35 -1.00
N ASN A 63 37.72 -5.09 -1.17
CA ASN A 63 36.75 -4.76 -2.20
C ASN A 63 37.41 -4.76 -3.58
N ILE A 64 36.72 -5.33 -4.56
CA ILE A 64 37.13 -5.33 -5.97
C ILE A 64 35.96 -4.79 -6.81
N THR A 65 36.24 -4.39 -8.05
CA THR A 65 35.17 -3.93 -8.95
C THR A 65 34.17 -5.06 -9.20
N GLY A 66 32.92 -4.86 -8.77
CA GLY A 66 31.84 -5.83 -8.93
C GLY A 66 31.82 -6.96 -7.90
N GLY A 67 32.43 -6.80 -6.72
CA GLY A 67 32.42 -7.84 -5.68
C GLY A 67 33.42 -7.63 -4.52
N VAL A 68 33.74 -8.72 -3.82
CA VAL A 68 34.76 -8.78 -2.76
C VAL A 68 35.74 -9.93 -3.00
N GLU A 69 37.00 -9.74 -2.61
CA GLU A 69 38.03 -10.78 -2.57
C GLU A 69 38.34 -11.16 -1.12
N VAL A 70 38.25 -12.45 -0.80
CA VAL A 70 38.49 -12.99 0.55
C VAL A 70 39.76 -13.83 0.52
N THR A 71 40.74 -13.52 1.38
CA THR A 71 41.99 -14.26 1.53
C THR A 71 41.98 -15.08 2.82
N LEU A 72 42.42 -16.33 2.72
CA LEU A 72 42.53 -17.25 3.84
C LEU A 72 43.97 -17.30 4.40
N SER A 73 44.14 -17.84 5.61
CA SER A 73 45.43 -18.00 6.29
C SER A 73 46.45 -18.87 5.56
N ASN A 74 46.00 -19.65 4.57
CA ASN A 74 46.87 -20.45 3.69
C ASN A 74 47.36 -19.70 2.44
N GLY A 75 47.03 -18.40 2.31
CA GLY A 75 47.44 -17.55 1.19
C GLY A 75 46.58 -17.68 -0.08
N LYS A 76 45.54 -18.51 -0.10
CA LYS A 76 44.57 -18.56 -1.21
C LYS A 76 43.53 -17.43 -1.09
N SER A 77 43.17 -16.85 -2.23
CA SER A 77 42.15 -15.80 -2.33
C SER A 77 40.98 -16.22 -3.23
N PHE A 78 39.77 -15.77 -2.89
CA PHE A 78 38.51 -16.07 -3.58
C PHE A 78 37.75 -14.80 -3.90
N THR A 79 37.30 -14.68 -5.15
CA THR A 79 36.46 -13.57 -5.62
C THR A 79 34.97 -13.92 -5.52
N ILE A 80 34.21 -13.15 -4.75
CA ILE A 80 32.75 -13.18 -4.69
C ILE A 80 32.23 -12.01 -5.53
N LYS A 81 31.52 -12.29 -6.62
CA LYS A 81 30.98 -11.25 -7.52
C LYS A 81 29.52 -10.92 -7.19
N ASN A 82 29.14 -9.67 -7.41
CA ASN A 82 27.74 -9.22 -7.37
C ASN A 82 26.99 -9.76 -8.59
N GLY A 83 25.67 -9.96 -8.48
CA GLY A 83 24.82 -10.26 -9.64
C GLY A 83 24.80 -9.10 -10.65
N ASP A 84 24.41 -9.36 -11.90
CA ASP A 84 24.49 -8.41 -13.04
C ASP A 84 23.74 -7.07 -12.85
N ALA A 85 22.93 -6.93 -11.78
CA ALA A 85 22.24 -5.70 -11.37
C ALA A 85 22.51 -5.27 -9.91
N GLY A 86 23.51 -5.84 -9.22
CA GLY A 86 23.78 -5.59 -7.80
C GLY A 86 24.60 -4.31 -7.53
N LYS A 87 24.19 -3.53 -6.51
CA LYS A 87 25.01 -2.44 -5.95
C LYS A 87 26.26 -2.98 -5.25
N ASP A 88 27.29 -2.15 -5.08
CA ASP A 88 28.51 -2.48 -4.33
C ASP A 88 28.16 -3.00 -2.92
N GLY A 89 28.83 -4.09 -2.52
CA GLY A 89 28.63 -4.72 -1.22
C GLY A 89 29.18 -3.87 -0.08
N THR A 90 28.64 -4.07 1.12
CA THR A 90 29.10 -3.45 2.37
C THR A 90 30.59 -3.76 2.61
N GLN A 91 31.39 -2.74 2.94
CA GLN A 91 32.83 -2.86 3.18
C GLN A 91 33.09 -3.47 4.57
N TRP A 92 33.86 -4.55 4.63
CA TRP A 92 34.30 -5.16 5.88
C TRP A 92 35.83 -5.11 5.99
N THR A 93 36.36 -4.52 7.05
CA THR A 93 37.80 -4.43 7.31
C THR A 93 38.11 -4.83 8.75
N ILE A 94 39.34 -5.30 9.01
CA ILE A 94 39.82 -5.52 10.39
C ILE A 94 40.60 -4.26 10.79
N GLY A 95 40.18 -3.59 11.86
CA GLY A 95 40.91 -2.45 12.41
C GLY A 95 42.19 -2.90 13.11
N ASP A 96 43.16 -2.00 13.25
CA ASP A 96 44.43 -2.28 13.98
C ASP A 96 44.20 -2.70 15.44
N ASP A 97 43.01 -2.43 15.98
CA ASP A 97 42.55 -2.83 17.32
C ASP A 97 41.97 -4.26 17.38
N GLY A 98 41.96 -4.98 16.26
CA GLY A 98 41.54 -6.38 16.17
C GLY A 98 40.02 -6.61 16.10
N TYR A 99 39.21 -5.57 15.88
CA TYR A 99 37.76 -5.70 15.68
C TYR A 99 37.37 -5.65 14.21
N TRP A 100 36.23 -6.27 13.87
CA TRP A 100 35.61 -6.10 12.56
C TRP A 100 34.97 -4.72 12.43
N TYR A 101 35.16 -4.07 11.29
CA TYR A 101 34.56 -2.79 10.93
C TYR A 101 33.65 -2.97 9.72
N GLN A 102 32.40 -2.51 9.84
CA GLN A 102 31.42 -2.48 8.76
C GLN A 102 31.30 -1.03 8.25
N ASP A 103 31.65 -0.78 6.99
CA ASP A 103 31.69 0.57 6.37
C ASP A 103 32.44 1.60 7.24
N GLY A 104 33.56 1.19 7.84
CA GLY A 104 34.36 2.03 8.74
C GLY A 104 33.79 2.20 10.15
N LYS A 105 32.69 1.51 10.51
CA LYS A 105 32.14 1.48 11.88
C LYS A 105 32.57 0.21 12.61
N LYS A 106 33.25 0.38 13.75
CA LYS A 106 33.65 -0.70 14.65
C LYS A 106 32.43 -1.49 15.13
N THR A 107 32.49 -2.81 14.98
CA THR A 107 31.49 -3.74 15.52
C THR A 107 31.91 -4.26 16.89
N GLU A 108 31.01 -4.96 17.58
CA GLU A 108 31.32 -5.63 18.86
C GLU A 108 32.10 -6.94 18.68
N PHE A 109 32.23 -7.44 17.44
CA PHE A 109 32.86 -8.72 17.14
C PHE A 109 34.38 -8.55 16.94
N LYS A 110 35.18 -9.23 17.77
CA LYS A 110 36.64 -9.32 17.57
C LYS A 110 36.97 -10.24 16.40
N ALA A 111 37.82 -9.76 15.50
CA ALA A 111 38.37 -10.55 14.40
C ALA A 111 39.53 -11.46 14.84
N LYS A 112 40.13 -11.18 16.01
CA LYS A 112 41.23 -11.96 16.61
C LYS A 112 40.92 -12.27 18.08
N GLY A 113 41.07 -13.52 18.50
CA GLY A 113 40.90 -13.91 19.91
C GLY A 113 42.01 -13.36 20.81
N ASP A 114 41.69 -13.06 22.07
CA ASP A 114 42.66 -12.57 23.05
C ASP A 114 43.71 -13.64 23.39
N LYS A 115 44.97 -13.23 23.55
CA LYS A 115 46.06 -14.08 24.04
C LYS A 115 45.79 -14.37 25.52
N GLY A 116 45.72 -15.65 25.90
CA GLY A 116 45.47 -16.05 27.29
C GLY A 116 46.51 -15.47 28.26
N ASP A 117 46.04 -15.05 29.44
CA ASP A 117 46.89 -14.46 30.47
C ASP A 117 48.00 -15.44 30.93
N PRO A 118 49.24 -14.98 31.13
CA PRO A 118 50.28 -15.79 31.75
C PRO A 118 49.86 -16.24 33.16
N GLY A 119 50.06 -17.52 33.49
CA GLY A 119 49.74 -18.07 34.80
C GLY A 119 50.46 -17.32 35.95
N GLU A 120 49.80 -17.26 37.11
CA GLU A 120 50.30 -16.54 38.28
C GLU A 120 51.73 -16.94 38.68
N GLN A 121 52.56 -15.93 38.94
CA GLN A 121 53.95 -16.09 39.38
C GLN A 121 53.99 -16.63 40.82
N GLY A 122 54.71 -17.74 41.04
CA GLY A 122 54.94 -18.30 42.36
C GLY A 122 55.63 -17.32 43.32
N PRO A 123 55.49 -17.50 44.65
CA PRO A 123 55.90 -16.52 45.64
C PRO A 123 57.39 -16.19 45.59
N VAL A 124 57.67 -14.89 45.81
CA VAL A 124 58.99 -14.23 45.77
C VAL A 124 59.95 -14.80 46.83
N GLY A 125 61.15 -15.19 46.41
CA GLY A 125 62.27 -15.47 47.31
C GLY A 125 62.90 -14.19 47.89
N GLU A 126 63.41 -14.28 49.12
CA GLU A 126 63.90 -13.15 49.91
C GLU A 126 64.94 -12.26 49.22
N GLN A 127 64.81 -10.96 49.46
CA GLN A 127 65.55 -9.85 48.87
C GLN A 127 67.02 -9.79 49.33
N GLY A 128 67.95 -9.81 48.38
CA GLY A 128 69.35 -9.40 48.59
C GLY A 128 69.51 -7.87 48.63
N LYS A 129 70.41 -7.37 49.48
CA LYS A 129 70.57 -5.93 49.82
C LYS A 129 70.88 -5.00 48.62
N PRO A 130 70.43 -3.74 48.64
CA PRO A 130 70.59 -2.80 47.52
C PRO A 130 72.03 -2.27 47.36
N GLY A 131 72.48 -2.12 46.11
CA GLY A 131 73.66 -1.34 45.71
C GLY A 131 73.26 0.05 45.18
N GLU A 132 74.12 1.04 45.39
CA GLU A 132 73.85 2.49 45.25
C GLU A 132 73.45 3.00 43.86
N GLN A 133 72.65 4.07 43.88
CA GLN A 133 72.06 4.76 42.73
C GLN A 133 73.05 5.71 42.03
N GLY A 134 73.32 5.49 40.74
CA GLY A 134 73.95 6.46 39.85
C GLY A 134 72.94 7.44 39.24
N LYS A 135 73.32 8.72 39.10
CA LYS A 135 72.48 9.80 38.53
C LYS A 135 72.33 9.71 36.99
N PRO A 136 71.23 10.27 36.43
CA PRO A 136 70.82 10.08 35.04
C PRO A 136 71.62 10.92 34.03
N GLY A 137 71.91 10.34 32.85
CA GLY A 137 72.41 11.05 31.67
C GLY A 137 71.29 11.40 30.69
N GLU A 138 71.41 12.55 30.05
CA GLU A 138 70.39 13.20 29.20
C GLU A 138 69.92 12.38 27.98
N GLN A 139 68.66 12.59 27.62
CA GLN A 139 67.96 11.96 26.50
C GLN A 139 68.49 12.46 25.15
N GLY A 140 69.20 11.58 24.43
CA GLY A 140 69.52 11.76 23.01
C GLY A 140 68.33 11.50 22.09
N LYS A 141 68.36 12.10 20.90
CA LYS A 141 67.32 12.09 19.84
C LYS A 141 66.78 10.67 19.50
N PRO A 142 65.52 10.53 19.00
CA PRO A 142 64.95 9.24 18.60
C PRO A 142 65.88 8.49 17.64
N GLY A 143 66.22 7.25 18.01
CA GLY A 143 66.91 6.32 17.12
C GLY A 143 66.00 5.98 15.93
N ILE A 144 66.62 5.82 14.77
CA ILE A 144 66.02 5.24 13.57
C ILE A 144 65.53 3.83 13.94
N ASP A 145 64.31 3.43 13.53
CA ASP A 145 63.78 2.09 13.82
C ASP A 145 64.83 1.03 13.50
N GLY A 146 65.22 0.28 14.53
CA GLY A 146 66.24 -0.75 14.41
C GLY A 146 65.73 -1.89 13.55
N ASP A 147 66.58 -2.36 12.65
CA ASP A 147 66.28 -3.55 11.86
C ASP A 147 65.99 -4.76 12.77
N THR A 148 64.86 -5.42 12.54
CA THR A 148 64.43 -6.59 13.32
C THR A 148 64.93 -7.86 12.65
N TYR A 149 65.56 -8.77 13.40
CA TYR A 149 66.00 -10.07 12.87
C TYR A 149 64.95 -11.15 13.17
N ILE A 150 64.47 -11.82 12.13
CA ILE A 150 63.47 -12.90 12.15
C ILE A 150 64.18 -14.21 11.82
N PRO A 151 64.03 -15.29 12.59
CA PRO A 151 64.70 -16.55 12.28
C PRO A 151 64.02 -17.23 11.08
N GLY A 152 64.80 -17.72 10.12
CA GLY A 152 64.32 -18.54 9.00
C GLY A 152 64.47 -20.03 9.28
N GLU A 153 63.62 -20.86 8.65
CA GLU A 153 63.65 -22.32 8.79
C GLU A 153 64.99 -22.94 8.35
N ASP A 154 65.74 -22.24 7.50
CA ASP A 154 67.05 -22.65 6.99
C ASP A 154 68.21 -22.41 7.98
N GLY A 155 67.92 -21.93 9.19
CA GLY A 155 68.91 -21.70 10.24
C GLY A 155 69.54 -20.30 10.23
N PHE A 156 69.12 -19.39 9.33
CA PHE A 156 69.68 -18.04 9.23
C PHE A 156 68.71 -16.97 9.71
N TRP A 157 69.23 -15.83 10.17
CA TRP A 157 68.40 -14.66 10.46
C TRP A 157 68.06 -13.92 9.17
N TYR A 158 66.85 -13.41 9.07
CA TYR A 158 66.32 -12.57 8.01
C TYR A 158 66.01 -11.19 8.57
N LYS A 159 66.31 -10.15 7.79
CA LYS A 159 66.12 -8.77 8.21
C LYS A 159 64.71 -8.30 7.84
N ASN A 160 63.91 -7.94 8.84
CA ASN A 160 62.54 -7.43 8.79
C ASN A 160 61.47 -8.39 8.21
N GLU A 161 61.80 -9.25 7.23
CA GLU A 161 60.86 -10.19 6.60
C GLU A 161 61.60 -11.40 6.00
N VAL A 162 61.00 -12.61 6.04
CA VAL A 162 61.60 -13.85 5.51
C VAL A 162 61.48 -13.91 3.98
N LYS A 163 62.38 -13.21 3.29
CA LYS A 163 62.54 -13.22 1.83
C LYS A 163 64.00 -13.47 1.44
N PRO A 164 64.29 -14.12 0.30
CA PRO A 164 65.66 -14.40 -0.12
C PRO A 164 66.60 -13.18 -0.09
N GLU A 165 66.09 -12.00 -0.49
CA GLU A 165 66.80 -10.72 -0.47
C GLU A 165 67.12 -10.17 0.93
N ASN A 166 66.42 -10.63 1.96
CA ASN A 166 66.57 -10.20 3.35
C ASN A 166 67.38 -11.21 4.20
N LYS A 167 67.79 -12.34 3.60
CA LYS A 167 68.60 -13.35 4.28
C LYS A 167 69.94 -12.77 4.70
N THR A 168 70.33 -12.98 5.94
CA THR A 168 71.64 -12.56 6.46
C THR A 168 72.59 -13.74 6.54
N GLU A 169 73.89 -13.48 6.63
CA GLU A 169 74.90 -14.53 6.88
C GLU A 169 74.93 -14.97 8.36
N MET A 170 74.17 -14.30 9.24
CA MET A 170 74.12 -14.65 10.67
C MET A 170 73.17 -15.83 10.88
N THR A 171 73.63 -16.85 11.61
CA THR A 171 72.81 -17.99 12.01
C THR A 171 72.22 -17.80 13.41
N TRP A 172 70.99 -18.25 13.61
CA TRP A 172 70.40 -18.37 14.95
C TRP A 172 70.76 -19.70 15.63
N ILE A 173 71.42 -20.61 14.92
CA ILE A 173 71.88 -21.90 15.43
C ILE A 173 73.29 -21.70 16.00
N ILE A 174 73.43 -21.77 17.32
CA ILE A 174 74.73 -21.66 17.99
C ILE A 174 75.31 -23.05 18.22
N PRO A 175 76.43 -23.45 17.58
CA PRO A 175 76.99 -24.79 17.71
C PRO A 175 77.22 -25.19 19.17
N GLY A 176 76.77 -26.39 19.54
CA GLY A 176 76.94 -26.94 20.90
C GLY A 176 75.95 -26.42 21.95
N VAL A 177 75.07 -25.48 21.58
CA VAL A 177 73.99 -24.96 22.45
C VAL A 177 72.65 -25.27 21.80
N VAL A 178 71.70 -25.81 22.59
CA VAL A 178 70.33 -26.01 22.10
C VAL A 178 69.74 -24.63 21.79
N SER A 179 69.52 -24.39 20.50
CA SER A 179 69.00 -23.12 19.99
C SER A 179 67.54 -23.31 19.62
N VAL A 180 66.66 -22.42 20.08
CA VAL A 180 65.22 -22.50 19.81
C VAL A 180 64.81 -21.27 19.02
N ALA A 181 64.16 -21.47 17.88
CA ALA A 181 63.61 -20.41 17.08
C ALA A 181 62.10 -20.54 16.95
N ASP A 182 61.40 -19.43 17.16
CA ASP A 182 59.95 -19.32 17.02
C ASP A 182 59.58 -19.03 15.56
N MET A 183 58.86 -19.95 14.91
CA MET A 183 58.40 -19.85 13.51
C MET A 183 56.95 -19.35 13.38
N GLY A 184 56.35 -18.86 14.47
CA GLY A 184 54.93 -18.50 14.53
C GLY A 184 54.07 -19.67 14.99
N ASP A 185 53.83 -20.65 14.11
CA ASP A 185 52.94 -21.80 14.36
C ASP A 185 53.62 -22.96 15.12
N TYR A 186 54.95 -22.96 15.14
CA TYR A 186 55.78 -23.98 15.77
C TYR A 186 57.15 -23.43 16.21
N TYR A 187 57.88 -24.19 17.02
CA TYR A 187 59.27 -23.93 17.41
C TYR A 187 60.21 -24.92 16.72
N ILE A 188 61.37 -24.46 16.25
CA ILE A 188 62.48 -25.33 15.82
C ILE A 188 63.55 -25.33 16.90
N PHE A 189 63.86 -26.52 17.40
CA PHE A 189 64.98 -26.80 18.28
C PHE A 189 66.14 -27.33 17.44
N SER A 190 67.30 -26.73 17.54
CA SER A 190 68.55 -27.20 16.94
C SER A 190 69.54 -27.59 18.02
N ASN A 191 70.51 -28.43 17.66
CA ASN A 191 71.53 -28.99 18.54
C ASN A 191 71.02 -29.92 19.66
N LEU A 192 69.90 -30.61 19.45
CA LEU A 192 69.42 -31.64 20.36
C LEU A 192 70.30 -32.89 20.27
N LYS A 193 70.70 -33.47 21.40
CA LYS A 193 71.46 -34.73 21.41
C LYS A 193 70.52 -35.93 21.55
N ASN A 194 70.63 -36.87 20.62
CA ASN A 194 70.04 -38.19 20.75
C ASN A 194 70.77 -39.00 21.83
N THR A 195 70.16 -40.09 22.28
CA THR A 195 70.75 -41.03 23.26
C THR A 195 72.08 -41.63 22.82
N ASP A 196 72.36 -41.66 21.51
CA ASP A 196 73.62 -42.11 20.92
C ASP A 196 74.70 -41.00 20.80
N GLY A 197 74.37 -39.77 21.24
CA GLY A 197 75.27 -38.61 21.20
C GLY A 197 75.28 -37.85 19.87
N THR A 198 74.52 -38.30 18.85
CA THR A 198 74.36 -37.56 17.58
C THR A 198 73.51 -36.31 17.78
N VAL A 199 73.79 -35.27 17.01
CA VAL A 199 73.10 -33.98 17.09
C VAL A 199 72.02 -33.91 16.01
N THR A 200 70.80 -33.52 16.39
CA THR A 200 69.62 -33.40 15.52
C THR A 200 68.84 -32.11 15.79
N SER A 201 67.83 -31.84 14.97
CA SER A 201 66.83 -30.79 15.18
C SER A 201 65.43 -31.38 15.33
N ALA A 202 64.56 -30.72 16.08
CA ALA A 202 63.16 -31.13 16.26
C ALA A 202 62.21 -29.93 16.11
N THR A 203 60.99 -30.21 15.64
CA THR A 203 59.94 -29.21 15.43
C THR A 203 58.76 -29.46 16.38
N ILE A 204 58.29 -28.43 17.09
CA ILE A 204 57.17 -28.53 18.06
C ILE A 204 56.07 -27.50 17.73
N TYR A 205 54.86 -27.93 17.39
CA TYR A 205 53.72 -27.05 17.05
C TYR A 205 53.02 -26.47 18.29
N LYS A 206 52.58 -25.19 18.23
CA LYS A 206 52.06 -24.45 19.39
C LYS A 206 50.58 -24.70 19.73
N TYR A 207 49.76 -25.10 18.75
CA TYR A 207 48.33 -25.42 18.91
C TYR A 207 48.03 -26.72 18.16
N SER A 208 47.96 -27.85 18.85
CA SER A 208 47.75 -29.15 18.20
C SER A 208 46.26 -29.49 18.11
N ALA A 209 45.69 -29.38 16.91
CA ALA A 209 44.41 -30.02 16.54
C ALA A 209 44.60 -31.49 16.10
N THR A 210 45.73 -32.11 16.45
CA THR A 210 46.18 -33.39 15.87
C THR A 210 46.00 -34.61 16.76
N PHE A 211 45.45 -34.46 17.98
CA PHE A 211 45.05 -35.55 18.87
C PHE A 211 44.07 -35.07 19.96
N VAL A 212 43.28 -35.99 20.51
CA VAL A 212 42.41 -35.75 21.66
C VAL A 212 43.24 -35.95 22.93
N SER A 213 43.30 -34.97 23.82
CA SER A 213 43.97 -35.08 25.12
C SER A 213 43.02 -35.47 26.26
N SER A 214 41.75 -35.07 26.20
CA SER A 214 40.72 -35.50 27.14
C SER A 214 39.33 -35.49 26.52
N LEU A 215 38.42 -36.31 27.06
CA LEU A 215 37.03 -36.43 26.65
C LEU A 215 36.13 -36.20 27.87
N VAL A 216 35.10 -35.35 27.75
CA VAL A 216 34.19 -35.03 28.87
C VAL A 216 32.75 -35.18 28.41
N HIS A 217 31.94 -35.93 29.16
CA HIS A 217 30.51 -36.10 28.88
C HIS A 217 29.74 -34.80 29.12
N VAL A 218 28.76 -34.55 28.26
CA VAL A 218 27.80 -33.44 28.38
C VAL A 218 26.48 -34.05 28.79
N THR A 219 26.00 -33.71 29.99
CA THR A 219 24.75 -34.26 30.50
C THR A 219 23.55 -33.67 29.76
N SER A 220 22.67 -34.56 29.28
CA SER A 220 21.38 -34.23 28.69
C SER A 220 20.28 -34.89 29.51
N ASN A 221 19.59 -34.12 30.34
CA ASN A 221 18.59 -34.66 31.25
C ASN A 221 17.20 -34.63 30.59
N ILE A 222 16.57 -35.80 30.45
CA ILE A 222 15.20 -35.96 29.92
C ILE A 222 14.18 -35.31 30.85
N ASN A 223 14.48 -35.25 32.15
CA ASN A 223 13.73 -34.50 33.15
C ASN A 223 14.71 -33.90 34.16
N LYS A 224 14.48 -32.63 34.54
CA LYS A 224 15.31 -31.87 35.49
C LYS A 224 15.50 -32.57 36.85
N ASP A 225 14.54 -33.38 37.27
CA ASP A 225 14.51 -34.02 38.59
C ASP A 225 15.32 -35.34 38.62
N LEU A 226 15.77 -35.83 37.47
CA LEU A 226 16.49 -37.11 37.35
C LEU A 226 18.01 -37.01 37.56
N GLY A 227 18.57 -35.80 37.62
CA GLY A 227 20.01 -35.56 37.78
C GLY A 227 20.85 -36.04 36.59
N ASP A 228 22.18 -36.03 36.76
CA ASP A 228 23.16 -36.38 35.71
C ASP A 228 23.21 -37.90 35.46
N VAL A 229 22.19 -38.43 34.77
CA VAL A 229 22.02 -39.85 34.42
C VAL A 229 21.58 -39.98 32.97
N VAL A 230 22.16 -40.92 32.23
CA VAL A 230 21.70 -41.29 30.88
C VAL A 230 20.70 -42.44 30.97
N PHE A 231 19.53 -42.28 30.35
CA PHE A 231 18.48 -43.28 30.37
C PHE A 231 18.41 -44.02 29.04
N LEU A 232 18.46 -45.35 29.09
CA LEU A 232 18.17 -46.25 27.98
C LEU A 232 16.66 -46.50 27.93
N PRO A 233 15.95 -45.91 26.95
CA PRO A 233 14.50 -45.97 26.89
C PRO A 233 14.02 -47.32 26.32
N VAL A 234 12.95 -47.85 26.89
CA VAL A 234 12.25 -49.03 26.36
C VAL A 234 10.74 -48.87 26.49
N ILE A 235 10.00 -49.47 25.57
CA ILE A 235 8.58 -49.75 25.76
C ILE A 235 8.47 -51.19 26.22
N ALA A 236 7.79 -51.44 27.32
CA ALA A 236 7.67 -52.75 27.91
C ALA A 236 6.25 -53.31 27.82
N TYR A 237 6.12 -54.64 27.82
CA TYR A 237 4.81 -55.30 27.84
C TYR A 237 4.03 -54.95 29.11
N ASP A 238 2.73 -54.68 28.93
CA ASP A 238 1.80 -54.34 30.00
C ASP A 238 1.16 -55.59 30.66
N ALA A 239 0.34 -55.35 31.69
CA ALA A 239 -0.39 -56.41 32.39
C ALA A 239 -1.36 -57.16 31.47
N ASN A 240 -1.93 -56.50 30.45
CA ASN A 240 -2.84 -57.15 29.50
C ASN A 240 -2.12 -58.18 28.62
N SER A 241 -0.82 -58.01 28.38
CA SER A 241 -0.01 -58.93 27.59
C SER A 241 0.38 -60.21 28.33
N THR A 242 0.12 -60.29 29.65
CA THR A 242 0.43 -61.47 30.48
C THR A 242 -0.63 -62.58 30.37
N LYS A 243 -1.78 -62.30 29.76
CA LYS A 243 -2.89 -63.23 29.67
C LYS A 243 -2.67 -64.28 28.58
N GLU A 244 -3.35 -65.42 28.71
CA GLU A 244 -3.35 -66.51 27.71
C GLU A 244 -3.86 -66.04 26.34
N LYS A 245 -4.83 -65.11 26.33
CA LYS A 245 -5.36 -64.48 25.11
C LYS A 245 -5.13 -62.97 25.15
N PRO A 246 -4.80 -62.32 24.00
CA PRO A 246 -4.66 -60.87 23.92
C PRO A 246 -5.95 -60.15 24.33
N VAL A 247 -5.84 -59.06 25.11
CA VAL A 247 -6.98 -58.22 25.50
C VAL A 247 -7.35 -57.23 24.40
N TYR A 248 -6.35 -56.56 23.84
CA TYR A 248 -6.46 -55.70 22.67
C TYR A 248 -5.65 -56.30 21.51
N GLU A 249 -5.90 -55.84 20.28
CA GLU A 249 -5.21 -56.34 19.07
C GLU A 249 -3.69 -56.08 19.08
N TYR A 250 -3.24 -55.10 19.86
CA TYR A 250 -1.82 -54.74 20.00
C TYR A 250 -1.12 -55.46 21.17
N ASN A 251 -1.87 -56.12 22.06
CA ASN A 251 -1.26 -56.91 23.12
C ASN A 251 -0.77 -58.24 22.58
N SER A 252 0.32 -58.74 23.15
CA SER A 252 0.77 -60.11 22.92
C SER A 252 0.12 -61.05 23.93
N SER A 253 0.14 -62.36 23.67
CA SER A 253 -0.25 -63.37 24.67
C SER A 253 0.97 -63.92 25.40
N GLU A 254 0.76 -64.35 26.65
CA GLU A 254 1.76 -65.07 27.47
C GLU A 254 3.11 -64.35 27.58
N GLN A 255 3.11 -63.02 27.61
CA GLN A 255 4.33 -62.24 27.84
C GLN A 255 4.57 -61.99 29.32
N VAL A 256 5.82 -61.67 29.65
CA VAL A 256 6.21 -61.24 30.99
C VAL A 256 6.00 -59.73 31.11
N LEU A 257 5.31 -59.30 32.17
CA LEU A 257 5.15 -57.88 32.51
C LEU A 257 6.53 -57.20 32.60
N ASP A 258 6.64 -55.99 32.06
CA ASP A 258 7.86 -55.15 32.03
C ASP A 258 9.02 -55.65 31.14
N ARG A 259 8.82 -56.78 30.45
CA ARG A 259 9.77 -57.26 29.43
C ARG A 259 9.78 -56.28 28.26
N THR A 260 10.96 -55.97 27.73
CA THR A 260 11.07 -55.03 26.61
C THR A 260 10.33 -55.54 25.37
N LEU A 261 9.34 -54.77 24.91
CA LEU A 261 8.67 -54.90 23.63
C LEU A 261 9.52 -54.21 22.55
N VAL A 262 9.87 -52.93 22.74
CA VAL A 262 10.68 -52.12 21.82
C VAL A 262 11.83 -51.44 22.58
N ASN A 263 13.01 -51.43 21.98
CA ASN A 263 14.13 -50.64 22.49
C ASN A 263 14.16 -49.27 21.82
N GLY A 264 14.43 -48.21 22.58
CA GLY A 264 14.82 -46.92 22.02
C GLY A 264 16.31 -46.65 22.20
N TRP A 265 16.74 -45.45 21.88
CA TRP A 265 18.13 -45.03 21.82
C TRP A 265 18.40 -43.89 22.81
N ALA A 266 19.53 -43.98 23.50
CA ALA A 266 20.08 -42.90 24.29
C ALA A 266 21.28 -42.30 23.57
N GLU A 267 21.39 -40.97 23.59
CA GLU A 267 22.55 -40.25 23.06
C GLU A 267 23.50 -39.87 24.20
N TYR A 268 24.79 -40.19 24.01
CA TYR A 268 25.89 -39.77 24.87
C TYR A 268 26.68 -38.71 24.12
N GLU A 269 26.62 -37.47 24.58
CA GLU A 269 27.36 -36.37 24.00
C GLU A 269 28.68 -36.15 24.76
N TYR A 270 29.77 -35.95 24.04
CA TYR A 270 31.08 -35.67 24.60
C TYR A 270 31.75 -34.45 23.93
N LYS A 271 32.41 -33.64 24.75
CA LYS A 271 33.32 -32.57 24.29
C LYS A 271 34.74 -33.09 24.19
N LEU A 272 35.37 -32.81 23.05
CA LEU A 272 36.79 -33.07 22.83
C LEU A 272 37.62 -31.94 23.45
N ASN A 273 38.79 -32.29 23.98
CA ASN A 273 39.81 -31.32 24.35
C ASN A 273 41.12 -31.71 23.63
N PRO A 274 41.72 -30.81 22.83
CA PRO A 274 41.16 -29.53 22.36
C PRO A 274 39.84 -29.69 21.57
N ALA A 275 38.96 -28.69 21.60
CA ALA A 275 37.63 -28.78 20.98
C ALA A 275 37.66 -28.85 19.43
N ASN A 276 38.78 -28.45 18.82
CA ASN A 276 38.96 -28.38 17.37
C ASN A 276 39.72 -29.58 16.77
N VAL A 277 39.85 -30.69 17.51
CA VAL A 277 40.55 -31.88 17.00
C VAL A 277 39.79 -32.48 15.82
N ASN A 278 40.49 -32.66 14.69
CA ASN A 278 39.88 -33.20 13.47
C ASN A 278 39.55 -34.70 13.66
N PRO A 279 38.34 -35.16 13.29
CA PRO A 279 37.91 -36.56 13.42
C PRO A 279 38.84 -37.61 12.82
N LYS A 280 39.67 -37.25 11.83
CA LYS A 280 40.64 -38.18 11.22
C LYS A 280 41.76 -38.62 12.17
N TYR A 281 42.00 -37.88 13.25
CA TYR A 281 43.10 -38.11 14.20
C TYR A 281 42.73 -39.00 15.38
N PHE A 282 41.50 -39.51 15.45
CA PHE A 282 41.10 -40.47 16.46
C PHE A 282 40.02 -41.43 15.93
N THR A 283 39.91 -42.59 16.56
CA THR A 283 38.86 -43.60 16.30
C THR A 283 38.20 -44.01 17.60
N GLY A 284 36.93 -44.35 17.56
CA GLY A 284 36.14 -44.74 18.73
C GLY A 284 36.33 -46.23 18.96
N LEU A 285 36.66 -46.60 20.19
CA LEU A 285 36.87 -48.00 20.56
C LEU A 285 35.60 -48.63 21.13
N GLY A 286 34.70 -47.82 21.71
CA GLY A 286 33.46 -48.28 22.33
C GLY A 286 33.30 -47.80 23.76
N PHE A 287 32.25 -48.28 24.42
CA PHE A 287 32.04 -48.04 25.85
C PHE A 287 32.79 -49.07 26.69
N ILE A 288 33.38 -48.60 27.78
CA ILE A 288 33.83 -49.43 28.89
C ILE A 288 32.91 -49.25 30.07
N GLU A 289 32.73 -50.32 30.83
CA GLU A 289 31.93 -50.32 32.04
C GLU A 289 32.82 -50.30 33.28
N GLN A 290 32.34 -49.61 34.30
CA GLN A 290 32.72 -49.90 35.67
C GLN A 290 31.44 -50.20 36.46
N THR A 291 31.24 -51.45 36.86
CA THR A 291 30.22 -51.76 37.84
C THR A 291 30.74 -51.33 39.21
N ALA A 292 30.09 -50.37 39.86
CA ALA A 292 30.39 -50.05 41.25
C ALA A 292 29.99 -51.25 42.13
N THR A 293 30.94 -52.16 42.40
CA THR A 293 30.76 -53.27 43.33
C THR A 293 31.24 -52.88 44.71
N THR A 294 30.34 -52.71 45.65
CA THR A 294 30.66 -52.87 47.08
C THR A 294 30.17 -54.25 47.50
N ARG A 295 31.13 -55.17 47.67
CA ARG A 295 30.90 -56.57 48.06
C ARG A 295 30.37 -56.61 49.50
N THR A 296 29.18 -57.15 49.71
CA THR A 296 28.77 -57.67 51.03
C THR A 296 29.19 -59.13 51.09
N ALA A 297 29.94 -59.51 52.12
CA ALA A 297 30.28 -60.91 52.38
C ALA A 297 29.00 -61.66 52.78
N GLY A 298 28.40 -62.43 51.87
CA GLY A 298 27.22 -63.24 52.22
C GLY A 298 26.59 -64.03 51.09
N ASP A 299 26.55 -63.52 49.86
CA ASP A 299 25.79 -64.19 48.80
C ASP A 299 26.66 -65.18 48.01
N GLU A 300 26.28 -66.46 48.08
CA GLU A 300 26.78 -67.52 47.22
C GLU A 300 26.49 -67.20 45.75
N GLU A 301 27.54 -67.27 44.92
CA GLU A 301 27.50 -67.31 43.45
C GLU A 301 26.50 -66.36 42.76
N VAL A 302 26.86 -65.07 42.74
CA VAL A 302 26.31 -64.12 41.76
C VAL A 302 27.29 -64.05 40.60
N ASP A 303 26.94 -64.70 39.48
CA ASP A 303 27.66 -64.48 38.22
C ASP A 303 27.62 -62.99 37.86
N PRO A 304 28.75 -62.34 37.59
CA PRO A 304 28.77 -60.96 37.11
C PRO A 304 27.99 -60.89 35.79
N VAL A 305 27.18 -59.84 35.60
CA VAL A 305 26.57 -59.57 34.30
C VAL A 305 27.71 -59.36 33.31
N GLU A 306 27.93 -60.32 32.42
CA GLU A 306 28.82 -60.13 31.27
C GLU A 306 28.15 -59.15 30.31
N ILE A 307 28.48 -57.87 30.45
CA ILE A 307 28.11 -56.82 29.51
C ILE A 307 29.22 -56.77 28.47
N GLY A 308 29.00 -57.40 27.33
CA GLY A 308 29.97 -57.33 26.24
C GLY A 308 29.96 -55.96 25.58
N LEU A 309 31.17 -55.56 25.19
CA LEU A 309 31.55 -54.20 24.82
C LEU A 309 30.91 -53.78 23.49
N PRO A 310 30.12 -52.71 23.46
CA PRO A 310 29.57 -52.21 22.22
C PRO A 310 30.62 -51.49 21.37
N ILE A 311 30.77 -51.89 20.11
CA ILE A 311 31.69 -51.28 19.13
C ILE A 311 30.87 -50.27 18.30
N ALA A 312 30.68 -49.07 18.83
CA ALA A 312 29.91 -48.04 18.16
C ALA A 312 30.70 -47.37 17.01
N LYS A 313 30.07 -47.28 15.82
CA LYS A 313 30.49 -46.37 14.75
C LYS A 313 30.28 -44.93 15.19
N ILE A 314 31.34 -44.13 15.14
CA ILE A 314 31.31 -42.70 15.47
C ILE A 314 30.54 -41.90 14.39
N ALA A 315 29.71 -40.95 14.83
CA ALA A 315 29.40 -39.74 14.07
C ALA A 315 30.03 -38.53 14.80
N VAL A 316 31.13 -37.98 14.28
CA VAL A 316 31.65 -36.69 14.77
C VAL A 316 30.94 -35.61 13.98
N ASN A 317 30.31 -34.65 14.66
CA ASN A 317 29.72 -33.51 13.98
C ASN A 317 30.78 -32.45 13.66
N GLU A 318 30.50 -31.59 12.69
CA GLU A 318 31.40 -30.53 12.19
C GLU A 318 31.82 -29.50 13.27
N LYS A 319 31.33 -29.61 14.52
CA LYS A 319 31.51 -28.63 15.61
C LYS A 319 32.38 -29.14 16.77
N GLY A 320 33.07 -30.27 16.65
CA GLY A 320 33.97 -30.76 17.70
C GLY A 320 33.28 -31.45 18.88
N LYS A 321 32.02 -31.89 18.70
CA LYS A 321 31.31 -32.75 19.64
C LYS A 321 31.22 -34.18 19.09
N LEU A 322 31.49 -35.15 19.96
CA LEU A 322 31.34 -36.57 19.68
C LEU A 322 30.00 -37.05 20.25
N VAL A 323 29.12 -37.60 19.42
CA VAL A 323 27.85 -38.18 19.87
C VAL A 323 27.86 -39.68 19.61
N VAL A 324 27.51 -40.45 20.63
CA VAL A 324 27.47 -41.93 20.58
C VAL A 324 26.09 -42.40 21.00
N LYS A 325 25.48 -43.28 20.21
CA LYS A 325 24.17 -43.86 20.54
C LYS A 325 24.31 -45.24 21.18
N ALA A 326 23.45 -45.50 22.16
CA ALA A 326 23.34 -46.77 22.86
C ALA A 326 21.89 -47.17 23.05
N THR A 327 21.61 -48.47 23.18
CA THR A 327 20.25 -48.98 23.42
C THR A 327 20.27 -50.08 24.48
N ALA A 328 19.11 -50.41 25.05
CA ALA A 328 18.98 -51.61 25.88
C ALA A 328 18.86 -52.86 25.00
N GLY A 329 19.42 -54.01 25.40
CA GLY A 329 19.23 -55.27 24.67
C GLY A 329 20.39 -56.24 24.78
N ASN A 330 20.38 -57.27 23.95
CA ASN A 330 21.46 -58.25 23.88
C ASN A 330 22.51 -57.81 22.85
N ASN A 331 23.78 -57.76 23.26
CA ASN A 331 24.88 -57.30 22.42
C ASN A 331 25.27 -58.29 21.31
N THR A 332 24.81 -59.54 21.38
CA THR A 332 24.99 -60.53 20.31
C THR A 332 24.25 -60.12 19.04
N ASP A 333 23.13 -59.43 19.18
CA ASP A 333 22.22 -59.10 18.09
C ASP A 333 22.38 -57.63 17.65
N ASN A 334 22.78 -56.76 18.58
CA ASN A 334 23.07 -55.36 18.31
C ASN A 334 24.32 -54.92 19.07
N LEU A 335 25.39 -54.62 18.32
CA LEU A 335 26.67 -54.17 18.86
C LEU A 335 26.61 -52.83 19.62
N ASN A 336 25.47 -52.13 19.69
CA ASN A 336 25.27 -50.93 20.50
C ASN A 336 24.32 -51.16 21.69
N ALA A 337 23.93 -52.41 21.95
CA ALA A 337 22.98 -52.77 22.99
C ALA A 337 23.67 -53.17 24.30
N PHE A 338 23.12 -52.69 25.42
CA PHE A 338 23.54 -53.04 26.76
C PHE A 338 22.56 -54.01 27.41
N LYS A 339 23.08 -55.14 27.89
CA LYS A 339 22.29 -56.15 28.57
C LYS A 339 21.96 -55.66 29.98
N MET A 340 20.71 -55.22 30.17
CA MET A 340 20.23 -54.64 31.43
C MET A 340 19.60 -55.67 32.39
N PHE A 341 19.79 -56.98 32.15
CA PHE A 341 19.21 -58.06 32.97
C PHE A 341 20.17 -59.25 33.14
N LYS A 342 20.13 -59.90 34.31
CA LYS A 342 20.99 -61.05 34.67
C LYS A 342 20.62 -62.35 33.98
N SER A 343 19.33 -62.66 33.85
CA SER A 343 18.84 -63.87 33.18
C SER A 343 17.44 -63.70 32.60
N GLU A 344 17.03 -64.57 31.67
CA GLU A 344 15.68 -64.60 31.11
C GLU A 344 14.59 -65.01 32.12
N ARG A 345 14.97 -65.43 33.34
CA ARG A 345 14.07 -66.02 34.34
C ARG A 345 13.85 -65.19 35.61
N GLU A 346 14.55 -64.07 35.80
CA GLU A 346 14.34 -63.22 37.00
C GLU A 346 13.15 -62.27 36.80
N HIS A 347 12.15 -62.44 37.66
CA HIS A 347 10.85 -61.78 37.63
C HIS A 347 10.82 -60.48 38.45
N HIS A 348 10.18 -59.46 37.87
CA HIS A 348 9.52 -58.31 38.52
C HIS A 348 10.28 -57.62 39.65
N ARG A 349 11.15 -56.67 39.29
CA ARG A 349 11.21 -55.32 39.88
C ARG A 349 12.32 -54.52 39.20
N TYR A 350 12.01 -53.27 38.88
CA TYR A 350 12.97 -52.20 38.65
C TYR A 350 14.22 -52.38 39.54
N ASP A 351 15.37 -52.74 38.95
CA ASP A 351 16.64 -52.96 39.67
C ASP A 351 17.00 -51.65 40.37
N ASN A 352 16.80 -51.59 41.70
CA ASN A 352 16.85 -50.37 42.51
C ASN A 352 18.17 -50.25 43.27
N PRO A 353 19.09 -49.37 42.84
CA PRO A 353 20.15 -48.83 43.68
C PRO A 353 19.70 -47.54 44.37
N ASP A 354 19.90 -47.42 45.70
CA ASP A 354 19.47 -46.25 46.49
C ASP A 354 19.95 -44.92 45.89
N GLY A 355 18.99 -44.10 45.47
CA GLY A 355 19.20 -42.86 44.73
C GLY A 355 19.24 -41.63 45.62
N LYS A 356 20.44 -41.17 45.99
CA LYS A 356 20.65 -39.77 46.38
C LYS A 356 21.47 -39.02 45.33
N PRO A 357 21.17 -37.73 45.07
CA PRO A 357 21.99 -36.89 44.21
C PRO A 357 23.43 -36.79 44.76
N MET A 358 24.41 -36.72 43.87
CA MET A 358 25.86 -36.68 44.19
C MET A 358 26.26 -35.52 45.12
N ALA A 359 25.39 -34.50 45.29
CA ALA A 359 25.60 -33.39 46.22
C ALA A 359 25.34 -33.75 47.70
N GLU A 360 24.67 -34.86 48.01
CA GLU A 360 24.42 -35.33 49.39
C GLU A 360 25.09 -36.67 49.72
N SER A 361 25.85 -37.29 48.80
CA SER A 361 26.61 -38.50 49.11
C SER A 361 27.93 -38.13 49.81
N SER A 362 27.82 -37.84 51.11
CA SER A 362 28.96 -37.95 52.00
C SER A 362 29.53 -39.37 51.87
N LYS A 363 30.79 -39.50 51.44
CA LYS A 363 31.67 -40.68 51.63
C LYS A 363 30.96 -42.04 51.54
N TYR A 364 31.13 -42.74 50.41
CA TYR A 364 31.09 -44.22 50.29
C TYR A 364 30.25 -44.99 51.34
N GLY A 365 29.06 -45.45 50.92
CA GLY A 365 28.10 -46.24 51.70
C GLY A 365 26.78 -45.51 51.71
N GLU A 366 25.74 -45.92 50.96
CA GLU A 366 24.99 -47.16 51.13
C GLU A 366 24.49 -47.72 49.77
N THR A 367 24.15 -49.00 49.81
CA THR A 367 23.77 -49.98 48.78
C THR A 367 23.04 -49.51 47.50
N GLY A 368 23.73 -49.65 46.35
CA GLY A 368 23.09 -49.67 45.04
C GLY A 368 24.04 -49.90 43.85
N LYS A 369 23.79 -50.94 43.04
CA LYS A 369 24.51 -51.21 41.78
C LYS A 369 24.02 -50.29 40.66
N VAL A 370 24.77 -49.25 40.29
CA VAL A 370 24.51 -48.46 39.07
C VAL A 370 25.58 -48.82 38.04
N ASN A 371 25.17 -49.12 36.80
CA ASN A 371 26.10 -49.30 35.69
C ASN A 371 26.67 -47.94 35.31
N MET A 372 27.99 -47.80 35.35
CA MET A 372 28.68 -46.59 34.92
C MET A 372 29.41 -46.84 33.62
N LEU A 373 29.14 -46.01 32.61
CA LEU A 373 29.71 -46.15 31.26
C LEU A 373 30.65 -44.98 30.98
N ALA A 374 31.83 -45.28 30.46
CA ALA A 374 32.75 -44.30 29.88
C ALA A 374 33.04 -44.65 28.43
N TYR A 375 33.18 -43.66 27.55
CA TYR A 375 33.51 -43.89 26.15
C TYR A 375 35.01 -43.77 25.92
N GLN A 376 35.56 -44.62 25.06
CA GLN A 376 36.97 -44.63 24.72
C GLN A 376 37.21 -44.19 23.28
N VAL A 377 38.19 -43.31 23.09
CA VAL A 377 38.75 -42.97 21.79
C VAL A 377 40.23 -43.33 21.76
N LYS A 378 40.74 -43.67 20.58
CA LYS A 378 42.14 -43.95 20.30
C LYS A 378 42.66 -42.93 19.29
N ASN A 379 43.66 -42.15 19.67
CA ASN A 379 44.40 -41.27 18.78
C ASN A 379 45.13 -42.10 17.71
N THR A 380 45.11 -41.63 16.47
CA THR A 380 45.69 -42.31 15.29
C THR A 380 47.01 -41.68 14.83
N ASN A 381 47.54 -40.69 15.55
CA ASN A 381 48.82 -40.06 15.22
C ASN A 381 50.02 -40.84 15.80
N GLU A 382 51.14 -40.87 15.08
CA GLU A 382 52.33 -41.67 15.45
C GLU A 382 53.03 -41.16 16.72
N ALA A 383 52.81 -39.90 17.12
CA ALA A 383 53.50 -39.27 18.25
C ALA A 383 52.92 -39.64 19.63
N GLU A 384 51.63 -39.98 19.71
CA GLU A 384 50.97 -40.38 20.97
C GLU A 384 50.73 -41.89 21.11
N GLU A 385 51.02 -42.72 20.09
CA GLU A 385 51.01 -44.18 20.25
C GLU A 385 51.90 -44.65 21.42
N LEU A 386 52.85 -43.81 21.84
CA LEU A 386 53.82 -44.04 22.91
C LEU A 386 53.32 -43.69 24.34
N ILE A 387 52.15 -43.06 24.49
CA ILE A 387 51.57 -42.70 25.81
C ILE A 387 50.21 -43.42 25.95
N ASN A 388 50.11 -44.38 26.89
CA ASN A 388 48.91 -45.21 27.11
C ASN A 388 48.30 -45.84 25.83
N GLY A 389 49.13 -46.09 24.80
CA GLY A 389 48.67 -46.63 23.52
C GLY A 389 47.78 -45.68 22.70
N GLY A 390 47.80 -44.38 23.02
CA GLY A 390 46.96 -43.35 22.41
C GLY A 390 45.49 -43.37 22.87
N ILE A 391 45.15 -44.07 23.95
CA ILE A 391 43.76 -44.22 24.41
C ILE A 391 43.38 -43.10 25.38
N VAL A 392 42.27 -42.42 25.10
CA VAL A 392 41.61 -41.45 25.98
C VAL A 392 40.24 -41.98 26.37
N VAL A 393 39.96 -41.91 27.67
CA VAL A 393 38.71 -42.40 28.29
C VAL A 393 37.95 -41.20 28.83
N SER A 394 36.64 -41.14 28.61
CA SER A 394 35.79 -40.13 29.24
C SER A 394 35.67 -40.34 30.76
N ASP A 395 35.03 -39.39 31.42
CA ASP A 395 34.39 -39.63 32.71
C ASP A 395 33.33 -40.73 32.61
N TYR A 396 33.14 -41.43 33.73
CA TYR A 396 32.14 -42.48 33.87
C TYR A 396 30.78 -41.90 34.24
N VAL A 397 29.77 -42.21 33.45
CA VAL A 397 28.41 -41.66 33.54
C VAL A 397 27.45 -42.73 34.03
N ALA A 398 26.62 -42.38 35.01
CA ALA A 398 25.55 -43.25 35.49
C ALA A 398 24.54 -43.52 34.37
N THR A 399 24.27 -44.79 34.10
CA THR A 399 23.34 -45.23 33.05
C THR A 399 22.22 -46.09 33.65
N LYS A 400 20.97 -45.76 33.32
CA LYS A 400 19.77 -46.41 33.88
C LYS A 400 18.78 -46.81 32.77
N ARG A 401 17.84 -47.69 33.10
CA ARG A 401 16.72 -48.05 32.20
C ARG A 401 15.53 -47.14 32.50
N MET A 402 14.92 -46.60 31.44
CA MET A 402 13.65 -45.88 31.49
C MET A 402 12.60 -46.71 30.76
N VAL A 403 11.47 -46.96 31.41
CA VAL A 403 10.42 -47.85 30.93
C VAL A 403 9.15 -47.04 30.72
N VAL A 404 8.60 -47.14 29.51
CA VAL A 404 7.22 -46.76 29.21
C VAL A 404 6.44 -48.08 29.17
N GLU A 405 5.48 -48.26 30.07
CA GLU A 405 4.60 -49.44 30.01
C GLU A 405 3.74 -49.34 28.73
N GLN A 406 3.43 -50.47 28.10
CA GLN A 406 2.72 -50.46 26.81
C GLN A 406 1.36 -49.76 26.92
N ASP A 407 0.67 -49.84 28.06
CA ASP A 407 -0.59 -49.15 28.33
C ASP A 407 -0.43 -47.65 28.63
N GLU A 408 0.79 -47.20 28.92
CA GLU A 408 1.15 -45.79 29.09
C GLU A 408 1.59 -45.14 27.77
N ALA A 409 2.01 -45.94 26.78
CA ALA A 409 2.18 -45.49 25.40
C ALA A 409 0.81 -45.19 24.79
N SER A 410 0.70 -44.09 24.04
CA SER A 410 -0.55 -43.67 23.42
C SER A 410 -0.31 -42.92 22.11
N ILE A 411 -1.41 -42.62 21.40
CA ILE A 411 -1.41 -41.86 20.15
C ILE A 411 -2.22 -40.59 20.41
N ALA A 412 -1.68 -39.45 20.01
CA ALA A 412 -2.33 -38.17 20.09
C ALA A 412 -2.31 -37.44 18.75
N VAL A 413 -3.21 -36.48 18.59
CA VAL A 413 -3.35 -35.65 17.40
C VAL A 413 -3.11 -34.18 17.75
N ALA A 414 -2.39 -33.49 16.87
CA ALA A 414 -2.10 -32.07 16.97
C ALA A 414 -3.26 -31.26 16.35
N VAL A 415 -4.07 -30.64 17.21
CA VAL A 415 -5.23 -29.81 16.81
C VAL A 415 -5.24 -28.49 17.57
N ASN A 416 -5.71 -27.43 16.91
CA ASN A 416 -5.87 -26.10 17.51
C ASN A 416 -7.11 -26.02 18.42
N THR A 417 -7.35 -24.84 19.00
CA THR A 417 -8.49 -24.59 19.92
C THR A 417 -9.86 -24.83 19.29
N ASP A 418 -9.96 -24.71 17.97
CA ASP A 418 -11.20 -24.95 17.22
C ASP A 418 -11.34 -26.41 16.77
N GLY A 419 -10.33 -27.25 17.05
CA GLY A 419 -10.32 -28.68 16.74
C GLY A 419 -9.87 -29.03 15.33
N PHE A 420 -9.30 -28.09 14.57
CA PHE A 420 -8.69 -28.38 13.26
C PHE A 420 -7.24 -28.81 13.40
N ALA A 421 -6.76 -29.57 12.41
CA ALA A 421 -5.37 -30.01 12.30
C ALA A 421 -4.39 -28.83 12.40
N ASP A 422 -3.43 -28.92 13.32
CA ASP A 422 -2.39 -27.92 13.53
C ASP A 422 -1.07 -28.62 13.91
N PRO A 423 -0.14 -28.81 12.96
CA PRO A 423 1.14 -29.49 13.21
C PRO A 423 2.06 -28.77 14.19
N GLU A 424 1.81 -27.49 14.50
CA GLU A 424 2.63 -26.69 15.43
C GLU A 424 2.32 -27.01 16.89
N VAL A 425 1.17 -27.64 17.16
CA VAL A 425 0.80 -28.07 18.52
C VAL A 425 1.68 -29.21 18.96
N MET A 426 2.31 -29.04 20.13
CA MET A 426 3.24 -30.01 20.73
C MET A 426 2.72 -30.48 22.10
N ALA A 427 3.38 -31.48 22.68
CA ALA A 427 3.08 -31.90 24.05
C ALA A 427 3.33 -30.74 25.06
N PRO A 428 2.56 -30.62 26.15
CA PRO A 428 1.52 -31.54 26.63
C PRO A 428 0.09 -31.20 26.14
N THR A 429 -0.04 -30.35 25.11
CA THR A 429 -1.34 -29.86 24.61
C THR A 429 -1.96 -30.72 23.52
N LEU A 430 -1.38 -31.90 23.23
CA LEU A 430 -1.89 -32.80 22.21
C LEU A 430 -3.17 -33.48 22.70
N VAL A 431 -4.13 -33.72 21.79
CA VAL A 431 -5.39 -34.39 22.14
C VAL A 431 -5.21 -35.89 21.96
N GLU A 432 -5.35 -36.65 23.05
CA GLU A 432 -5.23 -38.11 23.01
C GLU A 432 -6.39 -38.75 22.22
N LEU A 433 -6.06 -39.78 21.44
CA LEU A 433 -7.05 -40.57 20.72
C LEU A 433 -7.82 -41.52 21.67
N SER A 434 -9.03 -41.92 21.24
CA SER A 434 -9.91 -42.78 22.04
C SER A 434 -9.37 -44.22 22.11
N HIS A 435 -9.62 -44.91 23.23
CA HIS A 435 -9.21 -46.32 23.39
C HIS A 435 -9.86 -47.21 22.32
N LEU A 436 -9.12 -48.24 21.89
CA LEU A 436 -9.71 -49.35 21.14
C LEU A 436 -10.59 -50.20 22.08
N TYR A 437 -11.63 -50.82 21.53
CA TYR A 437 -12.42 -51.83 22.23
C TYR A 437 -11.57 -53.05 22.63
N LYS A 438 -11.93 -53.73 23.73
CA LYS A 438 -11.35 -55.04 24.06
C LYS A 438 -11.88 -56.11 23.11
N ILE A 439 -11.04 -57.07 22.75
CA ILE A 439 -11.41 -58.17 21.83
C ILE A 439 -12.62 -58.95 22.38
N GLU A 440 -12.65 -59.25 23.67
CA GLU A 440 -13.76 -59.98 24.31
C GLU A 440 -15.10 -59.22 24.27
N GLU A 441 -15.07 -57.88 24.24
CA GLU A 441 -16.28 -57.04 24.22
C GLU A 441 -16.96 -57.01 22.85
N VAL A 442 -16.20 -57.29 21.79
CA VAL A 442 -16.68 -57.23 20.39
C VAL A 442 -16.67 -58.57 19.68
N THR A 443 -16.44 -59.67 20.40
CA THR A 443 -16.46 -61.02 19.81
C THR A 443 -17.70 -61.80 20.22
N THR A 444 -18.15 -62.69 19.33
CA THR A 444 -19.20 -63.69 19.54
C THR A 444 -18.68 -65.01 18.95
N ASP A 445 -18.68 -66.09 19.73
CA ASP A 445 -18.08 -67.38 19.35
C ASP A 445 -16.62 -67.25 18.85
N GLU A 446 -15.82 -66.43 19.56
CA GLU A 446 -14.41 -66.13 19.25
C GLU A 446 -14.16 -65.44 17.90
N LYS A 447 -15.20 -64.89 17.27
CA LYS A 447 -15.10 -64.10 16.02
C LYS A 447 -15.60 -62.69 16.23
N GLU A 448 -15.00 -61.72 15.53
CA GLU A 448 -15.41 -60.32 15.58
C GLU A 448 -16.88 -60.19 15.12
N ASP A 449 -17.68 -59.54 15.96
CA ASP A 449 -19.09 -59.26 15.75
C ASP A 449 -19.24 -57.80 15.33
N ALA A 450 -19.52 -57.59 14.05
CA ALA A 450 -19.62 -56.26 13.46
C ALA A 450 -20.68 -55.38 14.16
N ALA A 451 -21.76 -55.97 14.71
CA ALA A 451 -22.79 -55.21 15.41
C ALA A 451 -22.31 -54.70 16.78
N LYS A 452 -21.44 -55.45 17.46
CA LYS A 452 -20.82 -55.01 18.72
C LYS A 452 -19.75 -53.94 18.47
N VAL A 453 -18.96 -54.08 17.41
CA VAL A 453 -18.01 -53.03 16.98
C VAL A 453 -18.78 -51.75 16.65
N ASP A 454 -19.84 -51.84 15.85
CA ASP A 454 -20.71 -50.72 15.52
C ASP A 454 -21.23 -50.00 16.77
N ALA A 455 -21.78 -50.75 17.73
CA ALA A 455 -22.29 -50.22 18.98
C ALA A 455 -21.21 -49.48 19.80
N TYR A 456 -19.96 -49.96 19.79
CA TYR A 456 -18.84 -49.31 20.46
C TYR A 456 -18.46 -47.98 19.78
N LEU A 457 -18.34 -47.97 18.45
CA LEU A 457 -17.95 -46.78 17.67
C LEU A 457 -19.00 -45.66 17.72
N LYS A 458 -20.27 -46.04 17.88
CA LYS A 458 -21.42 -45.13 17.99
C LYS A 458 -21.53 -44.45 19.35
N ASP A 459 -20.98 -45.04 20.40
CA ASP A 459 -21.00 -44.50 21.74
C ASP A 459 -20.05 -43.30 21.86
N ASN A 460 -20.62 -42.09 21.83
CA ASN A 460 -19.86 -40.84 21.91
C ASN A 460 -19.15 -40.63 23.26
N MET A 461 -19.49 -41.38 24.31
CA MET A 461 -18.73 -41.36 25.57
C MET A 461 -17.45 -42.17 25.46
N LYS A 462 -17.45 -43.25 24.67
CA LYS A 462 -16.28 -44.10 24.43
C LYS A 462 -15.39 -43.56 23.31
N VAL A 463 -16.02 -43.03 22.26
CA VAL A 463 -15.35 -42.50 21.07
C VAL A 463 -15.89 -41.09 20.77
N PRO A 464 -15.45 -40.06 21.51
CA PRO A 464 -15.77 -38.66 21.23
C PRO A 464 -15.08 -38.15 19.96
N VAL A 465 -15.62 -37.08 19.37
CA VAL A 465 -14.98 -36.36 18.25
C VAL A 465 -13.67 -35.73 18.75
N THR A 466 -12.58 -36.04 18.06
CA THR A 466 -11.22 -35.59 18.41
C THR A 466 -10.71 -34.48 17.50
N MET A 467 -11.20 -34.42 16.26
CA MET A 467 -10.74 -33.47 15.24
C MET A 467 -11.88 -33.10 14.28
N GLN A 468 -11.77 -31.94 13.65
CA GLN A 468 -12.61 -31.48 12.56
C GLN A 468 -11.84 -31.55 11.22
N LEU A 469 -12.53 -31.99 10.17
CA LEU A 469 -12.01 -32.02 8.80
C LEU A 469 -12.89 -31.14 7.91
N MET A 470 -12.24 -30.24 7.17
CA MET A 470 -12.90 -29.41 6.19
C MET A 470 -13.39 -30.24 5.01
N TYR A 471 -14.67 -30.09 4.66
CA TYR A 471 -15.32 -30.85 3.60
C TYR A 471 -14.61 -30.80 2.24
N THR A 472 -13.97 -29.67 1.91
CA THR A 472 -13.29 -29.45 0.62
C THR A 472 -11.84 -29.91 0.59
N GLU A 473 -11.26 -30.25 1.74
CA GLU A 473 -9.82 -30.47 1.88
C GLU A 473 -9.47 -31.96 2.00
N SER A 474 -8.20 -32.25 1.71
CA SER A 474 -7.55 -33.51 2.01
C SER A 474 -6.49 -33.27 3.08
N LEU A 475 -6.32 -34.21 4.00
CA LEU A 475 -5.38 -34.09 5.11
C LEU A 475 -4.50 -35.33 5.19
N ASP A 476 -3.18 -35.14 5.16
CA ASP A 476 -2.22 -36.19 5.48
C ASP A 476 -2.11 -36.34 7.00
N LEU A 477 -2.61 -37.46 7.53
CA LEU A 477 -2.63 -37.73 8.96
C LEU A 477 -1.22 -37.83 9.57
N ASN A 478 -0.20 -38.22 8.79
CA ASN A 478 1.18 -38.31 9.31
C ASN A 478 1.74 -36.94 9.74
N THR A 479 1.18 -35.84 9.23
CA THR A 479 1.62 -34.47 9.58
C THR A 479 1.24 -34.08 11.01
N ILE A 480 0.19 -34.70 11.56
CA ILE A 480 -0.42 -34.32 12.86
C ILE A 480 -0.47 -35.46 13.89
N MET A 481 -0.24 -36.71 13.50
CA MET A 481 -0.18 -37.83 14.45
C MET A 481 1.15 -37.82 15.20
N LYS A 482 1.07 -37.97 16.52
CA LYS A 482 2.22 -38.05 17.43
C LYS A 482 2.10 -39.28 18.33
N GLY A 483 3.21 -39.98 18.49
CA GLY A 483 3.35 -41.05 19.48
C GLY A 483 3.79 -40.44 20.81
N ILE A 484 3.03 -40.71 21.87
CA ILE A 484 3.29 -40.15 23.20
C ILE A 484 3.40 -41.24 24.25
N ALA A 485 4.02 -40.92 25.37
CA ALA A 485 3.92 -41.65 26.63
C ALA A 485 3.19 -40.74 27.64
N THR A 486 2.15 -41.25 28.28
CA THR A 486 1.38 -40.49 29.29
C THR A 486 2.16 -40.33 30.59
N THR A 487 3.08 -41.25 30.86
CA THR A 487 4.09 -41.18 31.90
C THR A 487 5.21 -42.16 31.53
N PHE A 488 6.27 -42.16 32.31
CA PHE A 488 7.31 -43.17 32.23
C PHE A 488 7.88 -43.42 33.62
N HIS A 489 8.50 -44.57 33.77
CA HIS A 489 9.12 -45.02 34.99
C HIS A 489 10.62 -45.17 34.81
N THR A 490 11.35 -45.04 35.90
CA THR A 490 12.75 -45.43 35.95
C THR A 490 12.94 -46.54 36.97
N ASN A 491 14.08 -47.22 36.89
CA ASN A 491 14.42 -48.26 37.86
C ASN A 491 14.60 -47.78 39.31
N THR A 492 14.54 -46.47 39.57
CA THR A 492 14.52 -45.87 40.91
C THR A 492 13.10 -45.52 41.39
N HIS A 493 12.05 -46.10 40.80
CA HIS A 493 10.65 -45.82 41.12
C HIS A 493 10.24 -44.35 40.92
N PHE A 494 11.03 -43.58 40.17
CA PHE A 494 10.62 -42.27 39.71
C PHE A 494 9.51 -42.47 38.67
N LYS A 495 8.38 -41.86 38.94
CA LYS A 495 7.27 -41.71 38.01
C LYS A 495 7.26 -40.26 37.54
N ALA A 496 7.23 -40.07 36.24
CA ALA A 496 7.28 -38.73 35.67
C ALA A 496 5.96 -37.96 35.92
N ASP A 497 6.07 -36.70 36.36
CA ASP A 497 4.92 -35.87 36.78
C ASP A 497 4.17 -35.21 35.61
N GLU A 498 4.80 -35.04 34.44
CA GLU A 498 4.14 -34.51 33.24
C GLU A 498 3.22 -35.56 32.59
N SER A 499 2.13 -35.10 31.98
CA SER A 499 1.06 -35.97 31.47
C SER A 499 1.26 -36.49 30.06
N GLN A 500 2.22 -35.95 29.29
CA GLN A 500 2.49 -36.34 27.90
C GLN A 500 3.93 -36.05 27.49
N TYR A 501 4.68 -37.10 27.14
CA TYR A 501 6.03 -37.02 26.57
C TYR A 501 6.02 -37.52 25.14
N LEU A 502 6.62 -36.79 24.19
CA LEU A 502 6.81 -37.32 22.84
C LEU A 502 7.77 -38.51 22.88
N LEU A 503 7.38 -39.64 22.30
CA LEU A 503 8.23 -40.83 22.24
C LEU A 503 9.58 -40.54 21.54
N THR A 504 9.59 -39.65 20.56
CA THR A 504 10.83 -39.19 19.91
C THR A 504 11.78 -38.48 20.88
N ASN A 505 11.24 -37.67 21.80
CA ASN A 505 12.05 -36.97 22.80
C ASN A 505 12.56 -37.92 23.89
N LEU A 506 11.85 -39.03 24.09
CA LEU A 506 12.28 -40.13 24.95
C LEU A 506 13.31 -41.05 24.28
N GLY A 507 13.69 -40.80 23.02
CA GLY A 507 14.70 -41.58 22.30
C GLY A 507 14.18 -42.73 21.44
N PHE A 508 12.86 -42.82 21.21
CA PHE A 508 12.31 -43.80 20.27
C PHE A 508 12.35 -43.29 18.83
N GLU A 509 12.86 -44.12 17.92
CA GLU A 509 13.01 -43.81 16.50
C GLU A 509 12.10 -44.72 15.65
N ASN A 510 12.00 -44.46 14.34
CA ASN A 510 11.19 -45.25 13.39
C ASN A 510 9.71 -45.40 13.80
N ILE A 511 9.12 -44.35 14.36
CA ILE A 511 7.70 -44.32 14.70
C ILE A 511 6.90 -44.15 13.42
N THR A 512 5.99 -45.08 13.16
CA THR A 512 5.14 -45.10 11.97
C THR A 512 3.69 -45.32 12.37
N PHE A 513 2.78 -44.75 11.57
CA PHE A 513 1.35 -44.89 11.76
C PHE A 513 0.74 -45.59 10.55
N SER A 514 -0.21 -46.48 10.82
CA SER A 514 -1.06 -47.09 9.81
C SER A 514 -2.52 -46.80 10.12
N TYR A 515 -3.31 -46.66 9.07
CA TYR A 515 -4.67 -46.15 9.15
C TYR A 515 -5.64 -47.14 8.52
N THR A 516 -6.80 -47.33 9.15
CA THR A 516 -7.87 -48.18 8.61
C THR A 516 -9.23 -47.52 8.87
N LEU A 517 -10.07 -47.43 7.84
CA LEU A 517 -11.41 -46.87 7.98
C LEU A 517 -12.35 -47.86 8.69
N MET A 518 -13.00 -47.39 9.76
CA MET A 518 -13.93 -48.18 10.56
C MET A 518 -15.37 -47.87 10.16
N SER A 519 -16.11 -48.89 9.74
CA SER A 519 -17.53 -48.77 9.36
C SER A 519 -18.41 -48.71 10.60
N TYR A 520 -19.35 -47.76 10.67
CA TYR A 520 -20.43 -47.78 11.65
C TYR A 520 -21.67 -47.02 11.17
N GLU A 521 -22.86 -47.47 11.56
CA GLU A 521 -24.16 -46.98 11.13
C GLU A 521 -24.83 -46.08 12.19
N LYS A 522 -25.20 -44.88 11.72
CA LYS A 522 -26.01 -43.93 12.50
C LYS A 522 -27.15 -43.45 11.61
N ALA A 523 -28.38 -43.71 12.06
CA ALA A 523 -29.60 -43.48 11.28
C ALA A 523 -29.56 -44.18 9.90
N GLU A 524 -29.26 -45.48 9.88
CA GLU A 524 -29.28 -46.36 8.70
C GLU A 524 -28.27 -46.00 7.60
N VAL A 525 -27.24 -45.21 7.93
CA VAL A 525 -26.19 -44.82 6.99
C VAL A 525 -24.81 -45.01 7.62
N ASP A 526 -23.89 -45.63 6.88
CA ASP A 526 -22.45 -45.69 7.22
C ASP A 526 -21.87 -44.28 7.30
N GLN A 527 -21.35 -43.89 8.46
CA GLN A 527 -20.80 -42.56 8.71
C GLN A 527 -19.35 -42.39 8.23
N THR A 528 -18.66 -43.48 7.89
CA THR A 528 -17.24 -43.49 7.52
C THR A 528 -17.03 -43.81 6.05
N LYS A 529 -17.20 -45.07 5.64
CA LYS A 529 -16.73 -45.55 4.31
C LYS A 529 -17.56 -44.96 3.16
N ARG A 530 -18.75 -44.45 3.45
CA ARG A 530 -19.58 -43.73 2.49
C ARG A 530 -19.06 -42.32 2.18
N TYR A 531 -18.40 -41.67 3.13
CA TYR A 531 -18.12 -40.24 3.06
C TYR A 531 -16.64 -39.89 2.96
N ILE A 532 -15.74 -40.74 3.45
CA ILE A 532 -14.30 -40.49 3.34
C ILE A 532 -13.57 -41.63 2.65
N LYS A 533 -12.56 -41.27 1.88
CA LYS A 533 -11.55 -42.19 1.33
C LYS A 533 -10.22 -41.97 2.05
N LEU A 534 -9.46 -43.05 2.14
CA LEU A 534 -8.11 -43.10 2.70
C LEU A 534 -7.17 -43.60 1.61
N ASP A 535 -6.17 -42.81 1.26
CA ASP A 535 -5.09 -43.14 0.32
C ASP A 535 -3.75 -43.02 1.05
N GLY A 536 -3.18 -44.17 1.44
CA GLY A 536 -2.07 -44.22 2.38
C GLY A 536 -2.43 -43.59 3.73
N SER A 537 -1.87 -42.41 4.01
CA SER A 537 -2.15 -41.59 5.19
C SER A 537 -3.08 -40.41 4.93
N THR A 538 -3.44 -40.17 3.67
CA THR A 538 -4.25 -39.00 3.28
C THR A 538 -5.74 -39.35 3.34
N ILE A 539 -6.49 -38.60 4.14
CA ILE A 539 -7.94 -38.67 4.18
C ILE A 539 -8.56 -37.54 3.34
N SER A 540 -9.68 -37.83 2.67
CA SER A 540 -10.45 -36.82 1.93
C SER A 540 -11.91 -37.24 1.78
N VAL A 541 -12.81 -36.28 1.55
CA VAL A 541 -14.23 -36.55 1.34
C VAL A 541 -14.46 -37.16 -0.05
N ILE A 542 -15.20 -38.27 -0.14
CA ILE A 542 -15.54 -38.96 -1.40
C ILE A 542 -16.46 -38.05 -2.22
N ASP A 543 -16.05 -37.82 -3.48
CA ASP A 543 -16.78 -37.05 -4.51
C ASP A 543 -17.30 -35.68 -4.08
N LYS A 544 -16.83 -35.12 -2.95
CA LYS A 544 -17.39 -33.92 -2.34
C LYS A 544 -18.92 -34.00 -2.36
N GLN A 545 -19.47 -35.02 -1.69
CA GLN A 545 -20.92 -35.17 -1.53
C GLN A 545 -21.40 -34.32 -0.35
N HIS A 546 -22.28 -33.33 -0.59
CA HIS A 546 -22.77 -32.44 0.48
C HIS A 546 -23.41 -33.20 1.67
N ALA A 547 -23.90 -34.43 1.46
CA ALA A 547 -24.40 -35.32 2.52
C ALA A 547 -23.33 -35.77 3.55
N ALA A 548 -22.05 -35.54 3.26
CA ALA A 548 -20.91 -35.79 4.15
C ALA A 548 -20.79 -34.75 5.26
N ILE A 549 -21.35 -33.55 5.09
CA ILE A 549 -21.27 -32.48 6.09
C ILE A 549 -21.99 -32.94 7.37
N HIS A 550 -21.36 -32.67 8.52
CA HIS A 550 -21.78 -33.11 9.87
C HIS A 550 -21.71 -34.62 10.14
N ARG A 551 -21.11 -35.40 9.24
CA ARG A 551 -20.81 -36.81 9.50
C ARG A 551 -19.58 -36.95 10.39
N GLU A 552 -19.51 -38.06 11.12
CA GLU A 552 -18.51 -38.31 12.17
C GLU A 552 -17.64 -39.55 11.87
N PRO A 553 -16.93 -39.61 10.72
CA PRO A 553 -16.13 -40.78 10.37
C PRO A 553 -15.12 -41.20 11.44
N VAL A 554 -14.89 -42.51 11.56
CA VAL A 554 -13.91 -43.09 12.49
C VAL A 554 -12.77 -43.78 11.75
N VAL A 555 -11.54 -43.47 12.14
CA VAL A 555 -10.31 -44.07 11.64
C VAL A 555 -9.63 -44.82 12.78
N LYS A 556 -9.29 -46.09 12.57
CA LYS A 556 -8.42 -46.87 13.46
C LYS A 556 -6.97 -46.53 13.13
N VAL A 557 -6.20 -46.14 14.14
CA VAL A 557 -4.82 -45.68 14.00
C VAL A 557 -3.91 -46.62 14.80
N ALA A 558 -3.04 -47.34 14.11
CA ALA A 558 -2.08 -48.26 14.72
C ALA A 558 -0.68 -47.64 14.67
N MET A 559 -0.02 -47.52 15.82
CA MET A 559 1.34 -47.01 15.96
C MET A 559 2.32 -48.18 16.10
N SER A 560 3.32 -48.18 15.22
CA SER A 560 4.46 -49.10 15.32
C SER A 560 5.74 -48.32 15.60
N VAL A 561 6.60 -48.86 16.47
CA VAL A 561 7.93 -48.32 16.75
C VAL A 561 8.95 -49.39 16.40
N ASP A 562 9.90 -49.04 15.54
CA ASP A 562 10.90 -49.97 14.98
C ASP A 562 10.27 -51.24 14.39
N GLY A 563 9.16 -51.07 13.67
CA GLY A 563 8.41 -52.15 13.01
C GLY A 563 7.56 -53.04 13.92
N LYS A 564 7.56 -52.82 15.24
CA LYS A 564 6.69 -53.55 16.18
C LYS A 564 5.44 -52.73 16.52
N LEU A 565 4.27 -53.36 16.45
CA LEU A 565 3.01 -52.75 16.85
C LEU A 565 3.02 -52.50 18.37
N VAL A 566 2.91 -51.24 18.77
CA VAL A 566 2.92 -50.82 20.18
C VAL A 566 1.51 -50.60 20.68
N MET A 567 0.69 -49.82 19.97
CA MET A 567 -0.69 -49.57 20.37
C MET A 567 -1.58 -49.22 19.17
N THR A 568 -2.87 -49.50 19.30
CA THR A 568 -3.92 -49.00 18.40
C THR A 568 -4.94 -48.14 19.17
N LYS A 569 -5.35 -47.01 18.56
CA LYS A 569 -6.40 -46.11 19.07
C LYS A 569 -7.42 -45.78 17.96
N LEU A 570 -8.50 -45.10 18.35
CA LEU A 570 -9.56 -44.65 17.45
C LEU A 570 -9.58 -43.12 17.36
N LEU A 571 -9.56 -42.61 16.14
CA LEU A 571 -9.71 -41.20 15.79
C LEU A 571 -11.10 -40.98 15.21
N LYS A 572 -11.91 -40.13 15.85
CA LYS A 572 -13.21 -39.72 15.31
C LYS A 572 -13.15 -38.28 14.83
N ILE A 573 -13.56 -38.08 13.60
CA ILE A 573 -13.42 -36.82 12.87
C ILE A 573 -14.81 -36.29 12.59
N LYS A 574 -15.05 -35.00 12.78
CA LYS A 574 -16.29 -34.34 12.35
C LYS A 574 -16.06 -33.60 11.05
N ILE A 575 -16.80 -33.95 10.01
CA ILE A 575 -16.74 -33.22 8.73
C ILE A 575 -17.54 -31.92 8.89
N VAL A 576 -16.89 -30.79 8.60
CA VAL A 576 -17.48 -29.46 8.73
C VAL A 576 -17.35 -28.66 7.44
N GLU A 577 -18.27 -27.72 7.30
CA GLU A 577 -18.26 -26.73 6.25
C GLU A 577 -17.62 -25.44 6.80
N LYS A 578 -16.87 -24.72 5.95
CA LYS A 578 -16.22 -23.49 6.37
C LYS A 578 -17.25 -22.46 6.83
N ASP A 579 -16.96 -21.76 7.93
CA ASP A 579 -17.59 -20.47 8.19
C ASP A 579 -17.13 -19.48 7.12
N GLN A 580 -17.98 -19.29 6.11
CA GLN A 580 -17.72 -18.34 5.06
C GLN A 580 -17.71 -16.92 5.64
N LEU A 581 -16.60 -16.20 5.41
CA LEU A 581 -16.35 -14.87 5.96
C LEU A 581 -17.11 -13.79 5.18
N THR A 582 -17.11 -12.56 5.70
CA THR A 582 -17.52 -11.36 4.96
C THR A 582 -16.34 -10.42 4.79
N LYS A 583 -16.30 -9.63 3.71
CA LYS A 583 -15.20 -8.68 3.46
C LYS A 583 -15.68 -7.41 2.77
N ASP A 584 -15.13 -6.27 3.16
CA ASP A 584 -15.37 -5.00 2.48
C ASP A 584 -14.06 -4.53 1.82
N PHE A 585 -14.17 -4.13 0.56
CA PHE A 585 -13.10 -3.57 -0.26
C PHE A 585 -13.38 -2.10 -0.53
N THR A 586 -12.32 -1.31 -0.59
CA THR A 586 -12.34 0.07 -1.10
C THR A 586 -11.64 0.11 -2.45
N ASN A 587 -12.25 0.78 -3.42
CA ASN A 587 -11.69 0.99 -4.76
C ASN A 587 -11.39 2.48 -4.97
N THR A 588 -10.31 2.77 -5.70
CA THR A 588 -9.88 4.13 -6.02
C THR A 588 -9.60 4.34 -7.51
N ASP A 589 -10.08 3.42 -8.37
CA ASP A 589 -9.78 3.46 -9.81
C ASP A 589 -10.55 4.58 -10.53
N LEU A 590 -11.72 4.94 -10.01
CA LEU A 590 -12.50 6.05 -10.52
C LEU A 590 -11.83 7.38 -10.19
N THR A 591 -11.61 8.17 -11.23
CA THR A 591 -11.03 9.51 -11.09
C THR A 591 -12.09 10.57 -11.25
N GLU A 592 -11.83 11.74 -10.68
CA GLU A 592 -12.70 12.91 -10.80
C GLU A 592 -12.97 13.26 -12.27
N GLN A 593 -14.24 13.48 -12.60
CA GLN A 593 -14.67 13.86 -13.95
C GLN A 593 -15.33 15.23 -13.95
N THR A 594 -15.00 16.04 -14.95
CA THR A 594 -15.74 17.27 -15.26
C THR A 594 -16.68 16.99 -16.42
N LEU A 595 -17.99 17.16 -16.23
CA LEU A 595 -18.96 16.93 -17.29
C LEU A 595 -18.87 18.03 -18.35
N GLY A 596 -19.02 17.64 -19.62
CA GLY A 596 -19.09 18.56 -20.75
C GLY A 596 -20.41 18.44 -21.51
N CYS A 597 -20.43 18.97 -22.74
CA CYS A 597 -21.58 19.00 -23.63
C CYS A 597 -22.18 17.62 -23.94
N ALA A 598 -21.31 16.63 -24.10
CA ALA A 598 -21.65 15.29 -24.52
C ALA A 598 -21.39 14.30 -23.39
N ALA A 599 -22.13 13.20 -23.41
CA ALA A 599 -21.93 12.12 -22.47
C ALA A 599 -20.50 11.57 -22.58
N ILE A 600 -19.91 11.27 -21.43
CA ILE A 600 -18.57 10.68 -21.32
C ILE A 600 -18.69 9.25 -20.82
N TYR A 601 -17.74 8.41 -21.21
CA TYR A 601 -17.78 7.00 -20.83
C TYR A 601 -16.38 6.40 -20.71
N GLY A 602 -16.28 5.36 -19.88
CA GLY A 602 -15.04 4.64 -19.63
C GLY A 602 -14.52 3.88 -20.85
N GLY A 603 -13.20 3.91 -21.09
CA GLY A 603 -12.55 3.08 -22.11
C GLY A 603 -11.02 3.14 -22.12
N GLY A 604 -10.38 2.46 -23.09
CA GLY A 604 -8.95 2.56 -23.41
C GLY A 604 -8.71 3.03 -24.85
N ASP A 605 -7.45 2.99 -25.35
CA ASP A 605 -7.09 3.39 -26.72
C ASP A 605 -8.08 2.83 -27.76
N LYS A 606 -8.51 3.68 -28.72
CA LYS A 606 -9.58 3.46 -29.72
C LYS A 606 -9.50 2.15 -30.52
N LEU A 607 -8.45 1.35 -30.40
CA LEU A 607 -8.09 0.26 -31.31
C LEU A 607 -8.45 -1.18 -30.86
N ALA A 608 -9.00 -1.45 -29.67
CA ALA A 608 -9.21 -2.86 -29.27
C ALA A 608 -10.51 -3.25 -28.53
N VAL A 609 -11.24 -2.31 -27.92
CA VAL A 609 -12.38 -2.66 -27.06
C VAL A 609 -13.56 -1.77 -27.38
N VAL A 610 -14.71 -2.37 -27.72
CA VAL A 610 -16.00 -1.66 -27.72
C VAL A 610 -16.42 -1.60 -26.25
N PRO A 611 -16.39 -0.42 -25.60
CA PRO A 611 -16.54 -0.32 -24.14
C PRO A 611 -17.97 -0.51 -23.66
N PHE A 612 -18.96 -0.41 -24.56
CA PHE A 612 -20.38 -0.54 -24.26
C PHE A 612 -21.12 -1.37 -25.30
N LYS A 613 -22.00 -2.28 -24.85
CA LYS A 613 -22.88 -3.06 -25.74
C LYS A 613 -23.86 -2.10 -26.45
N ASN A 614 -23.88 -2.14 -27.78
CA ASN A 614 -24.79 -1.34 -28.63
C ASN A 614 -24.69 0.20 -28.47
N ALA A 615 -23.51 0.74 -28.16
CA ALA A 615 -23.32 2.19 -28.13
C ALA A 615 -23.55 2.83 -29.52
N ASP A 616 -24.30 3.93 -29.55
CA ASP A 616 -24.45 4.77 -30.74
C ASP A 616 -23.09 5.43 -31.08
N PRO A 617 -22.64 5.44 -32.35
CA PRO A 617 -21.45 6.17 -32.77
C PRO A 617 -21.47 7.69 -32.43
N ALA A 618 -22.60 8.26 -32.01
CA ALA A 618 -22.69 9.63 -31.47
C ALA A 618 -22.01 9.84 -30.10
N TYR A 619 -21.50 8.79 -29.44
CA TYR A 619 -20.74 8.86 -28.19
C TYR A 619 -19.23 8.78 -28.48
N ASP A 620 -18.53 9.91 -28.66
CA ASP A 620 -17.10 9.93 -29.06
C ASP A 620 -16.12 10.34 -27.94
N ASN A 621 -16.62 10.70 -26.73
CA ASN A 621 -15.81 11.22 -25.62
C ASN A 621 -15.42 10.15 -24.60
N LEU A 622 -14.42 9.36 -24.96
CA LEU A 622 -13.89 8.26 -24.16
C LEU A 622 -12.88 8.77 -23.13
N VAL A 623 -13.06 8.39 -21.85
CA VAL A 623 -12.20 8.80 -20.74
C VAL A 623 -11.65 7.57 -20.01
N SER A 624 -10.35 7.56 -19.72
CA SER A 624 -9.70 6.41 -19.06
C SER A 624 -10.10 6.26 -17.59
N GLY A 625 -10.56 7.34 -16.97
CA GLY A 625 -10.84 7.46 -15.54
C GLY A 625 -12.19 6.93 -15.06
N LEU A 626 -13.01 6.38 -15.96
CA LEU A 626 -14.36 5.85 -15.69
C LEU A 626 -14.41 4.33 -15.83
N LYS A 627 -13.44 3.63 -15.24
CA LYS A 627 -13.40 2.17 -15.20
C LYS A 627 -12.86 1.65 -13.89
N ILE A 628 -13.28 0.44 -13.51
CA ILE A 628 -12.75 -0.30 -12.35
C ILE A 628 -12.12 -1.59 -12.85
N ASP A 629 -10.89 -1.88 -12.40
CA ASP A 629 -10.21 -3.13 -12.70
C ASP A 629 -10.65 -4.22 -11.72
N PHE A 630 -11.25 -5.31 -12.22
CA PHE A 630 -11.70 -6.41 -11.38
C PHE A 630 -10.64 -7.48 -11.11
N ASP A 631 -9.47 -7.45 -11.77
CA ASP A 631 -8.41 -8.43 -11.53
C ASP A 631 -7.94 -8.43 -10.07
N GLN A 632 -7.89 -7.24 -9.45
CA GLN A 632 -7.55 -7.09 -8.03
C GLN A 632 -8.51 -7.86 -7.10
N TYR A 633 -9.79 -7.99 -7.48
CA TYR A 633 -10.79 -8.67 -6.68
C TYR A 633 -10.77 -10.18 -6.92
N PHE A 634 -10.61 -10.62 -8.17
CA PHE A 634 -10.42 -12.05 -8.47
C PHE A 634 -9.22 -12.61 -7.71
N ASN A 635 -8.10 -11.89 -7.74
CA ASN A 635 -6.89 -12.24 -7.00
C ASN A 635 -7.12 -12.23 -5.47
N ALA A 636 -7.75 -11.18 -4.93
CA ALA A 636 -8.00 -11.07 -3.50
C ALA A 636 -9.04 -12.06 -2.95
N LEU A 637 -9.91 -12.58 -3.80
CA LEU A 637 -10.88 -13.63 -3.50
C LEU A 637 -10.31 -15.04 -3.75
N GLU A 638 -9.11 -15.15 -4.33
CA GLU A 638 -8.43 -16.40 -4.68
C GLU A 638 -9.25 -17.27 -5.66
N VAL A 639 -9.99 -16.64 -6.57
CA VAL A 639 -10.83 -17.33 -7.56
C VAL A 639 -10.57 -16.81 -8.97
N SER A 640 -10.61 -17.70 -9.96
CA SER A 640 -10.68 -17.29 -11.38
C SER A 640 -11.99 -16.57 -11.68
N LYS A 641 -12.02 -15.75 -12.74
CA LYS A 641 -13.24 -15.09 -13.23
C LYS A 641 -14.42 -16.06 -13.45
N ASP A 642 -14.18 -17.19 -14.10
CA ASP A 642 -15.24 -18.19 -14.35
C ASP A 642 -15.85 -18.70 -13.04
N LYS A 643 -14.99 -18.96 -12.03
CA LYS A 643 -15.42 -19.35 -10.70
C LYS A 643 -16.10 -18.23 -9.93
N PHE A 644 -15.66 -16.98 -10.11
CA PHE A 644 -16.33 -15.83 -9.53
C PHE A 644 -17.78 -15.74 -9.99
N VAL A 645 -18.04 -15.86 -11.30
CA VAL A 645 -19.40 -15.82 -11.87
C VAL A 645 -20.22 -17.03 -11.41
N GLU A 646 -19.63 -18.23 -11.39
CA GLU A 646 -20.29 -19.45 -10.89
C GLU A 646 -20.73 -19.30 -9.42
N TYR A 647 -19.90 -18.66 -8.59
CA TYR A 647 -20.13 -18.57 -7.16
C TYR A 647 -21.05 -17.40 -6.79
N TYR A 648 -20.79 -16.20 -7.29
CA TYR A 648 -21.45 -14.98 -6.85
C TYR A 648 -22.53 -14.47 -7.83
N GLY A 649 -22.71 -15.14 -8.97
CA GLY A 649 -23.65 -14.76 -10.01
C GLY A 649 -23.10 -13.72 -10.98
N GLU A 650 -23.92 -13.35 -11.97
CA GLU A 650 -23.53 -12.47 -13.07
C GLU A 650 -23.60 -10.99 -12.70
N THR A 651 -24.57 -10.54 -11.90
CA THR A 651 -24.78 -9.12 -11.60
C THR A 651 -24.86 -8.87 -10.08
N PRO A 652 -24.11 -7.89 -9.53
CA PRO A 652 -24.20 -7.51 -8.13
C PRO A 652 -25.49 -6.76 -7.78
N GLU A 653 -25.79 -6.69 -6.50
CA GLU A 653 -26.68 -5.66 -5.96
C GLU A 653 -25.91 -4.34 -5.90
N VAL A 654 -26.45 -3.27 -6.49
CA VAL A 654 -25.80 -1.95 -6.55
C VAL A 654 -26.61 -0.92 -5.78
N ALA A 655 -25.94 -0.22 -4.86
CA ALA A 655 -26.51 0.90 -4.13
C ALA A 655 -25.62 2.14 -4.33
N ILE A 656 -26.24 3.28 -4.61
CA ILE A 656 -25.53 4.55 -4.83
C ILE A 656 -26.07 5.60 -3.88
N THR A 657 -25.15 6.32 -3.23
CA THR A 657 -25.49 7.54 -2.50
C THR A 657 -24.84 8.74 -3.17
N PHE A 658 -25.59 9.83 -3.23
CA PHE A 658 -25.16 11.09 -3.83
C PHE A 658 -25.16 12.19 -2.77
N ALA A 659 -24.06 12.93 -2.71
CA ALA A 659 -23.96 14.17 -1.95
C ALA A 659 -23.59 15.30 -2.91
N ALA A 660 -24.44 16.33 -2.98
CA ALA A 660 -24.04 17.60 -3.60
C ALA A 660 -22.81 18.17 -2.89
N GLN A 661 -22.02 18.99 -3.58
CA GLN A 661 -20.79 19.55 -3.02
C GLN A 661 -21.10 20.34 -1.71
N GLY A 662 -20.60 19.85 -0.57
CA GLY A 662 -20.87 20.44 0.76
C GLY A 662 -22.22 20.07 1.39
N GLY A 663 -23.00 19.16 0.79
CA GLY A 663 -24.30 18.69 1.29
C GLY A 663 -24.26 17.31 1.98
N THR A 664 -25.41 16.87 2.49
CA THR A 664 -25.60 15.54 3.09
C THR A 664 -25.89 14.49 2.02
N ALA A 665 -25.33 13.28 2.17
CA ALA A 665 -25.57 12.17 1.26
C ALA A 665 -27.00 11.63 1.35
N ALA A 666 -27.61 11.34 0.20
CA ALA A 666 -28.93 10.71 0.05
C ALA A 666 -28.87 9.57 -0.97
N GLU A 667 -29.87 8.69 -0.96
CA GLU A 667 -30.01 7.61 -1.95
C GLU A 667 -30.14 8.20 -3.38
N PHE A 668 -29.43 7.61 -4.33
CA PHE A 668 -29.44 8.01 -5.73
C PHE A 668 -30.00 6.89 -6.61
N THR A 669 -31.10 7.17 -7.31
CA THR A 669 -31.86 6.17 -8.09
C THR A 669 -31.80 6.38 -9.60
N ASP A 670 -31.19 7.46 -10.07
CA ASP A 670 -31.05 7.79 -11.48
C ASP A 670 -29.82 7.09 -12.11
N PHE A 671 -29.78 5.76 -11.97
CA PHE A 671 -28.75 4.91 -12.55
C PHE A 671 -29.31 3.61 -13.13
N VAL A 672 -28.56 2.97 -14.01
CA VAL A 672 -28.88 1.64 -14.56
C VAL A 672 -27.63 0.79 -14.70
N VAL A 673 -27.77 -0.52 -14.45
CA VAL A 673 -26.73 -1.53 -14.66
C VAL A 673 -27.09 -2.36 -15.89
N ASP A 674 -26.14 -2.56 -16.79
CA ASP A 674 -26.28 -3.36 -18.02
C ASP A 674 -27.55 -3.09 -18.85
N PRO A 675 -27.80 -1.83 -19.28
CA PRO A 675 -28.95 -1.56 -20.13
C PRO A 675 -28.83 -2.28 -21.49
N GLU A 676 -29.95 -2.77 -22.02
CA GLU A 676 -29.98 -3.42 -23.36
C GLU A 676 -29.48 -2.49 -24.49
N ASN A 677 -29.73 -1.18 -24.33
CA ASN A 677 -29.25 -0.15 -25.23
C ASN A 677 -28.97 1.16 -24.46
N VAL A 678 -27.70 1.55 -24.47
CA VAL A 678 -27.15 2.74 -23.79
C VAL A 678 -27.75 4.04 -24.31
N SER A 679 -28.00 4.16 -25.62
CA SER A 679 -28.52 5.41 -26.22
C SER A 679 -29.98 5.69 -25.83
N THR A 680 -30.73 4.64 -25.49
CA THR A 680 -32.14 4.73 -25.09
C THR A 680 -32.37 4.62 -23.58
N ALA A 681 -31.33 4.34 -22.79
CA ALA A 681 -31.44 4.32 -21.34
C ALA A 681 -31.99 5.66 -20.85
N LYS A 682 -32.89 5.68 -19.87
CA LYS A 682 -33.45 6.94 -19.36
C LYS A 682 -32.53 7.60 -18.34
N GLN A 683 -31.74 6.80 -17.65
CA GLN A 683 -30.93 7.21 -16.52
C GLN A 683 -29.66 7.94 -16.94
N ASN A 684 -29.12 8.76 -16.03
CA ASN A 684 -27.96 9.61 -16.30
C ASN A 684 -26.62 8.98 -15.88
N LEU A 685 -26.63 8.01 -14.97
CA LEU A 685 -25.48 7.19 -14.63
C LEU A 685 -25.68 5.76 -15.16
N ILE A 686 -24.72 5.26 -15.92
CA ILE A 686 -24.78 3.93 -16.53
C ILE A 686 -23.58 3.13 -16.05
N ILE A 687 -23.81 1.89 -15.66
CA ILE A 687 -22.76 0.95 -15.25
C ILE A 687 -22.81 -0.25 -16.22
N ASP A 688 -21.76 -0.44 -17.01
CA ASP A 688 -21.59 -1.61 -17.86
C ASP A 688 -20.71 -2.63 -17.14
N TYR A 689 -21.38 -3.70 -16.71
CA TYR A 689 -20.87 -4.84 -15.99
C TYR A 689 -20.71 -6.08 -16.90
N SER A 690 -21.08 -5.97 -18.18
CA SER A 690 -21.10 -7.08 -19.14
C SER A 690 -19.74 -7.73 -19.40
N ASN A 691 -18.63 -7.01 -19.13
CA ASN A 691 -17.30 -7.60 -19.23
C ASN A 691 -17.01 -8.58 -18.09
N ILE A 692 -17.76 -8.57 -16.99
CA ILE A 692 -17.54 -9.51 -15.89
C ILE A 692 -18.33 -10.82 -16.09
N THR A 693 -19.44 -10.77 -16.83
CA THR A 693 -20.40 -11.89 -16.97
C THR A 693 -19.98 -12.99 -17.96
N GLY A 694 -18.81 -12.88 -18.62
CA GLY A 694 -18.32 -13.85 -19.61
C GLY A 694 -17.18 -14.77 -19.11
N HIS A 695 -16.79 -15.74 -19.93
CA HIS A 695 -15.66 -16.67 -19.64
C HIS A 695 -14.29 -15.99 -19.68
N ALA A 696 -13.24 -16.68 -19.22
CA ALA A 696 -11.82 -16.26 -19.19
C ALA A 696 -11.27 -15.69 -20.53
N THR A 697 -11.94 -15.88 -21.66
CA THR A 697 -11.56 -15.36 -22.99
C THR A 697 -12.22 -14.02 -23.36
N SER A 698 -12.97 -13.40 -22.46
CA SER A 698 -13.56 -12.08 -22.67
C SER A 698 -12.48 -10.99 -22.76
N LYS A 699 -12.74 -9.94 -23.55
CA LYS A 699 -11.72 -8.99 -24.05
C LYS A 699 -10.98 -8.18 -22.96
N ASN A 700 -11.48 -8.14 -21.71
CA ASN A 700 -10.85 -7.55 -20.51
C ASN A 700 -11.72 -7.82 -19.25
N ASN A 701 -11.26 -7.34 -18.09
CA ASN A 701 -11.91 -7.47 -16.77
C ASN A 701 -12.29 -6.09 -16.17
N TYR A 702 -12.77 -5.16 -17.00
CA TYR A 702 -13.16 -3.82 -16.55
C TYR A 702 -14.67 -3.65 -16.45
N VAL A 703 -15.12 -3.01 -15.37
CA VAL A 703 -16.46 -2.41 -15.26
C VAL A 703 -16.36 -0.96 -15.71
N TYR A 704 -17.20 -0.57 -16.67
CA TYR A 704 -17.18 0.79 -17.24
C TYR A 704 -18.35 1.63 -16.74
N PHE A 705 -18.13 2.94 -16.63
CA PHE A 705 -19.13 3.90 -16.22
C PHE A 705 -19.41 4.89 -17.36
N GLY A 706 -20.68 5.19 -17.59
CA GLY A 706 -21.15 6.18 -18.54
C GLY A 706 -21.90 7.29 -17.80
N LEU A 707 -21.49 8.55 -18.02
CA LEU A 707 -22.11 9.73 -17.41
C LEU A 707 -22.75 10.56 -18.52
N LYS A 708 -24.06 10.76 -18.42
CA LYS A 708 -24.76 11.75 -19.26
C LYS A 708 -24.53 13.15 -18.73
N ASN A 709 -24.60 14.12 -19.64
CA ASN A 709 -24.44 15.53 -19.34
C ASN A 709 -25.52 16.09 -18.36
N GLN A 710 -26.64 15.39 -18.17
CA GLN A 710 -27.68 15.76 -17.19
C GLN A 710 -27.39 15.25 -15.77
N LEU A 711 -26.31 14.49 -15.53
CA LEU A 711 -25.93 14.04 -14.19
C LEU A 711 -25.50 15.23 -13.33
N HIS A 712 -25.81 15.23 -12.03
CA HIS A 712 -25.51 16.34 -11.12
C HIS A 712 -24.05 16.33 -10.61
N ALA A 713 -23.46 17.51 -10.41
CA ALA A 713 -22.15 17.61 -9.75
C ALA A 713 -22.25 17.27 -8.26
N GLY A 714 -21.23 16.56 -7.76
CA GLY A 714 -21.16 16.08 -6.40
C GLY A 714 -20.37 14.77 -6.29
N THR A 715 -20.50 14.12 -5.15
CA THR A 715 -19.81 12.88 -4.82
C THR A 715 -20.80 11.72 -4.83
N TYR A 716 -20.51 10.71 -5.66
CA TYR A 716 -21.24 9.48 -5.78
C TYR A 716 -20.46 8.36 -5.09
N VAL A 717 -21.01 7.80 -4.02
CA VAL A 717 -20.46 6.59 -3.37
C VAL A 717 -21.24 5.40 -3.88
N ILE A 718 -20.57 4.52 -4.61
CA ILE A 718 -21.15 3.38 -5.30
C ILE A 718 -20.70 2.11 -4.58
N LYS A 719 -21.67 1.29 -4.18
CA LYS A 719 -21.46 0.03 -3.49
C LYS A 719 -21.95 -1.13 -4.34
N PHE A 720 -21.06 -2.06 -4.64
CA PHE A 720 -21.37 -3.35 -5.25
C PHE A 720 -21.38 -4.42 -4.18
N THR A 721 -22.52 -5.04 -3.93
CA THR A 721 -22.68 -6.10 -2.94
C THR A 721 -22.83 -7.44 -3.65
N TYR A 722 -22.00 -8.40 -3.27
CA TYR A 722 -22.07 -9.77 -3.73
C TYR A 722 -22.42 -10.67 -2.57
N SER A 723 -23.29 -11.64 -2.81
CA SER A 723 -23.61 -12.69 -1.87
C SER A 723 -23.75 -14.01 -2.61
N THR A 724 -23.49 -15.12 -1.92
CA THR A 724 -23.59 -16.44 -2.50
C THR A 724 -24.30 -17.41 -1.56
N LYS A 725 -25.02 -18.36 -2.16
CA LYS A 725 -25.53 -19.56 -1.48
C LYS A 725 -24.58 -20.75 -1.62
N ASN A 726 -23.56 -20.63 -2.47
CA ASN A 726 -22.52 -21.63 -2.65
C ASN A 726 -21.57 -21.56 -1.45
N THR A 727 -21.28 -22.71 -0.85
CA THR A 727 -20.48 -22.80 0.37
C THR A 727 -18.99 -23.05 0.09
N ALA A 728 -18.62 -23.29 -1.17
CA ALA A 728 -17.24 -23.46 -1.61
C ALA A 728 -16.33 -22.22 -1.48
N PRO A 729 -16.77 -20.98 -1.83
CA PRO A 729 -15.87 -19.82 -1.76
C PRO A 729 -15.58 -19.38 -0.33
N LYS A 730 -14.43 -18.73 -0.13
CA LYS A 730 -13.95 -18.23 1.17
C LYS A 730 -14.89 -17.22 1.85
N TYR A 731 -15.60 -16.42 1.05
CA TYR A 731 -16.48 -15.35 1.53
C TYR A 731 -17.95 -15.60 1.11
N LYS A 732 -18.90 -15.54 2.05
CA LYS A 732 -20.34 -15.66 1.75
C LYS A 732 -20.90 -14.39 1.15
N SER A 733 -20.29 -13.25 1.47
CA SER A 733 -20.59 -11.96 0.89
C SER A 733 -19.38 -11.05 0.96
N PHE A 734 -19.33 -10.09 0.04
CA PHE A 734 -18.37 -9.00 0.11
C PHE A 734 -18.93 -7.75 -0.57
N THR A 735 -18.40 -6.59 -0.18
CA THR A 735 -18.80 -5.30 -0.72
C THR A 735 -17.60 -4.62 -1.38
N ILE A 736 -17.77 -4.01 -2.54
CA ILE A 736 -16.79 -3.09 -3.13
C ILE A 736 -17.38 -1.69 -3.07
N THR A 737 -16.73 -0.79 -2.33
CA THR A 737 -17.12 0.62 -2.26
C THR A 737 -16.15 1.48 -3.04
N THR A 738 -16.66 2.24 -4.01
CA THR A 738 -15.89 3.22 -4.79
C THR A 738 -16.52 4.61 -4.68
N THR A 739 -15.74 5.64 -4.99
CA THR A 739 -16.19 7.03 -5.00
C THR A 739 -15.92 7.66 -6.37
N LEU A 740 -16.94 8.24 -6.98
CA LEU A 740 -16.86 9.04 -8.18
C LEU A 740 -17.18 10.50 -7.85
N VAL A 741 -16.25 11.40 -8.11
CA VAL A 741 -16.47 12.84 -7.97
C VAL A 741 -16.77 13.42 -9.35
N VAL A 742 -17.90 14.10 -9.46
CA VAL A 742 -18.37 14.75 -10.69
C VAL A 742 -18.40 16.26 -10.46
N LYS A 743 -17.76 17.00 -11.36
CA LYS A 743 -17.73 18.46 -11.37
C LYS A 743 -18.52 19.02 -12.55
N ASP A 744 -19.10 20.18 -12.32
CA ASP A 744 -19.65 20.99 -13.39
C ASP A 744 -18.53 21.65 -14.20
N PRO A 745 -18.75 21.88 -15.50
CA PRO A 745 -17.81 22.66 -16.31
C PRO A 745 -17.66 24.06 -15.72
N VAL A 746 -16.52 24.69 -15.97
CA VAL A 746 -16.22 26.06 -15.54
C VAL A 746 -16.06 26.92 -16.78
N HIS A 747 -17.00 27.84 -16.99
CA HIS A 747 -16.92 28.83 -18.06
C HIS A 747 -16.38 30.16 -17.54
N THR A 748 -15.58 30.82 -18.37
CA THR A 748 -14.95 32.11 -18.08
C THR A 748 -15.38 33.16 -19.10
N TRP A 749 -15.88 34.31 -18.65
CA TRP A 749 -16.22 35.44 -19.53
C TRP A 749 -15.39 36.67 -19.20
N GLU A 750 -15.17 37.52 -20.19
CA GLU A 750 -14.46 38.79 -20.05
C GLU A 750 -15.42 39.98 -20.24
N TYR A 751 -15.29 40.98 -19.38
CA TYR A 751 -16.12 42.18 -19.36
C TYR A 751 -15.86 43.08 -20.57
N ASN A 752 -16.93 43.59 -21.21
CA ASN A 752 -16.81 44.63 -22.24
C ASN A 752 -16.82 46.05 -21.60
N PRO A 753 -15.69 46.77 -21.54
CA PRO A 753 -15.64 48.12 -20.96
C PRO A 753 -16.52 49.16 -21.63
N ALA A 754 -16.99 48.94 -22.86
CA ALA A 754 -17.70 49.95 -23.61
C ALA A 754 -19.14 50.22 -23.14
N ILE A 755 -19.83 49.25 -22.53
CA ILE A 755 -21.27 49.36 -22.21
C ILE A 755 -21.60 49.36 -20.72
N TRP A 756 -20.56 49.37 -19.89
CA TRP A 756 -20.68 49.34 -18.44
C TRP A 756 -20.19 50.66 -17.86
N LYS A 757 -20.92 51.18 -16.89
CA LYS A 757 -20.55 52.43 -16.23
C LYS A 757 -19.67 52.15 -15.02
N ASP A 758 -18.45 52.70 -15.03
CA ASP A 758 -17.52 52.66 -13.88
C ASP A 758 -17.34 51.25 -13.27
N LYS A 759 -17.55 50.19 -14.06
CA LYS A 759 -17.60 48.77 -13.66
C LYS A 759 -18.70 48.39 -12.63
N GLU A 760 -19.68 49.26 -12.40
CA GLU A 760 -20.71 49.05 -11.37
C GLU A 760 -22.00 48.41 -11.93
N TYR A 761 -22.44 48.82 -13.12
CA TYR A 761 -23.65 48.29 -13.78
C TYR A 761 -23.56 48.42 -15.30
N MET A 762 -24.28 47.55 -15.98
CA MET A 762 -24.49 47.63 -17.42
C MET A 762 -25.55 48.68 -17.73
N ILE A 763 -25.33 49.49 -18.77
CA ILE A 763 -26.25 50.57 -19.12
C ILE A 763 -27.27 50.06 -20.15
N GLY A 764 -28.55 50.11 -19.78
CA GLY A 764 -29.66 49.89 -20.70
C GLY A 764 -30.10 51.20 -21.35
N TYR A 765 -30.34 51.17 -22.66
CA TYR A 765 -30.84 52.32 -23.43
C TYR A 765 -32.14 51.93 -24.13
N GLY A 766 -32.98 52.90 -24.49
CA GLY A 766 -34.10 52.59 -25.38
C GLY A 766 -33.67 52.73 -26.83
N GLN A 767 -34.14 51.83 -27.68
CA GLN A 767 -33.82 51.83 -29.11
C GLN A 767 -35.13 51.82 -29.91
N PRO A 768 -35.15 52.41 -31.12
CA PRO A 768 -36.31 52.30 -31.98
C PRO A 768 -36.47 50.84 -32.45
N SER A 769 -37.70 50.40 -32.60
CA SER A 769 -38.00 49.03 -33.07
C SER A 769 -37.58 48.79 -34.54
N THR A 770 -37.33 49.84 -35.32
CA THR A 770 -36.76 49.79 -36.67
C THR A 770 -35.81 50.98 -36.88
N ALA A 771 -35.10 51.03 -38.02
CA ALA A 771 -34.24 52.17 -38.37
C ALA A 771 -35.02 53.48 -38.69
N GLU A 772 -36.34 53.53 -38.48
CA GLU A 772 -37.18 54.68 -38.80
C GLU A 772 -37.48 55.53 -37.55
N TYR A 773 -37.32 56.86 -37.65
CA TYR A 773 -37.58 57.81 -36.56
C TYR A 773 -39.02 57.82 -36.00
N GLY A 774 -39.97 57.17 -36.67
CA GLY A 774 -41.39 57.10 -36.26
C GLY A 774 -41.81 55.77 -35.64
N ALA A 775 -40.90 54.79 -35.55
CA ALA A 775 -41.21 53.46 -35.05
C ALA A 775 -41.44 53.46 -33.53
N PRO A 776 -42.25 52.52 -32.99
CA PRO A 776 -42.40 52.32 -31.55
C PRO A 776 -41.04 52.21 -30.85
N PHE A 777 -40.91 52.87 -29.70
CA PHE A 777 -39.69 53.04 -28.93
C PHE A 777 -39.70 52.09 -27.73
N LEU A 778 -38.79 51.11 -27.70
CA LEU A 778 -38.75 50.12 -26.62
C LEU A 778 -37.45 50.28 -25.83
N MET A 779 -37.58 50.27 -24.50
CA MET A 779 -36.43 50.28 -23.60
C MET A 779 -35.85 48.86 -23.50
N LYS A 780 -34.84 48.56 -24.32
CA LYS A 780 -34.27 47.22 -24.47
C LYS A 780 -32.75 47.23 -24.27
N ALA A 781 -32.23 46.25 -23.53
CA ALA A 781 -30.80 46.01 -23.39
C ALA A 781 -30.46 44.59 -23.86
N THR A 782 -29.51 44.45 -24.80
CA THR A 782 -28.93 43.17 -25.18
C THR A 782 -27.81 42.84 -24.20
N LEU A 783 -27.90 41.71 -23.51
CA LEU A 783 -26.98 41.38 -22.42
C LEU A 783 -25.61 40.93 -22.93
N GLU A 784 -25.56 40.25 -24.08
CA GLU A 784 -24.33 39.74 -24.70
C GLU A 784 -23.34 40.83 -25.04
N ASP A 785 -23.81 42.02 -25.43
CA ASP A 785 -22.96 43.17 -25.74
C ASP A 785 -22.07 43.56 -24.53
N GLY A 786 -22.45 43.12 -23.32
CA GLY A 786 -21.73 43.35 -22.06
C GLY A 786 -20.52 42.47 -21.84
N PHE A 787 -20.33 41.45 -22.69
CA PHE A 787 -19.29 40.44 -22.56
C PHE A 787 -18.51 40.30 -23.86
N LEU A 788 -17.23 39.95 -23.79
CA LEU A 788 -16.38 39.66 -24.95
C LEU A 788 -16.56 38.18 -25.35
N ASP A 789 -16.53 37.92 -26.65
CA ASP A 789 -16.92 36.63 -27.26
C ASP A 789 -15.93 35.51 -26.89
N THR A 790 -16.29 34.69 -25.91
CA THR A 790 -15.55 33.48 -25.52
C THR A 790 -16.49 32.30 -25.29
N TRP A 791 -17.21 31.87 -26.32
CA TRP A 791 -17.97 30.61 -26.28
C TRP A 791 -17.05 29.43 -26.63
N ASP A 792 -16.80 28.55 -25.66
CA ASP A 792 -16.00 27.33 -25.79
C ASP A 792 -16.82 26.10 -26.26
N GLY A 793 -18.13 26.28 -26.45
CA GLY A 793 -19.03 25.31 -27.06
C GLY A 793 -19.88 24.48 -26.10
N CYS A 794 -19.80 24.66 -24.77
CA CYS A 794 -20.63 23.90 -23.83
C CYS A 794 -21.70 24.72 -23.12
N GLY A 795 -22.92 24.14 -23.12
CA GLY A 795 -24.11 24.75 -22.54
C GLY A 795 -24.67 25.91 -23.35
N GLU A 796 -25.96 26.16 -23.14
CA GLU A 796 -26.62 27.37 -23.56
C GLU A 796 -26.65 28.33 -22.37
N TRP A 797 -25.98 29.46 -22.50
CA TRP A 797 -26.04 30.52 -21.51
C TRP A 797 -27.41 31.18 -21.55
N ASP A 798 -27.89 31.56 -20.38
CA ASP A 798 -29.16 32.25 -20.21
C ASP A 798 -29.05 33.22 -19.04
N PHE A 799 -30.05 34.09 -18.92
CA PHE A 799 -30.09 35.09 -17.87
C PHE A 799 -31.47 35.09 -17.22
N GLU A 800 -31.48 35.31 -15.91
CA GLU A 800 -32.71 35.47 -15.15
C GLU A 800 -32.71 36.77 -14.34
N ILE A 801 -33.90 37.33 -14.17
CA ILE A 801 -34.12 38.43 -13.23
C ILE A 801 -34.05 37.81 -11.82
N ALA A 802 -33.06 38.22 -11.03
CA ALA A 802 -32.84 37.65 -9.70
C ALA A 802 -33.92 38.08 -8.70
N ASP A 803 -34.51 39.26 -8.87
CA ASP A 803 -35.64 39.71 -8.06
C ASP A 803 -36.96 39.13 -8.59
N LYS A 804 -37.45 38.08 -7.92
CA LYS A 804 -38.70 37.39 -8.26
C LYS A 804 -39.98 38.19 -7.94
N THR A 805 -39.87 39.35 -7.30
CA THR A 805 -41.02 40.22 -6.99
C THR A 805 -41.41 41.16 -8.13
N ILE A 806 -40.62 41.17 -9.20
CA ILE A 806 -40.87 41.98 -10.40
C ILE A 806 -41.92 41.28 -11.27
N GLU A 807 -43.05 41.94 -11.49
CA GLU A 807 -44.16 41.43 -12.30
C GLU A 807 -43.86 41.49 -13.81
N ALA A 808 -44.39 40.54 -14.59
CA ALA A 808 -44.15 40.47 -16.04
C ALA A 808 -44.72 41.68 -16.83
N GLU A 809 -45.65 42.43 -16.24
CA GLU A 809 -46.16 43.69 -16.80
C GLU A 809 -45.18 44.87 -16.64
N ASP A 810 -44.16 44.74 -15.79
CA ASP A 810 -43.15 45.76 -15.54
C ASP A 810 -41.97 45.64 -16.51
N MET A 811 -41.53 44.41 -16.76
CA MET A 811 -40.43 44.08 -17.66
C MET A 811 -40.44 42.62 -18.10
N LYS A 812 -39.72 42.32 -19.18
CA LYS A 812 -39.57 40.96 -19.74
C LYS A 812 -38.13 40.74 -20.19
N LEU A 813 -37.54 39.64 -19.76
CA LEU A 813 -36.28 39.11 -20.30
C LEU A 813 -36.60 37.98 -21.28
N GLU A 814 -36.15 38.12 -22.52
CA GLU A 814 -36.44 37.16 -23.59
C GLU A 814 -35.16 36.70 -24.30
N THR A 815 -35.07 35.40 -24.59
CA THR A 815 -34.02 34.83 -25.44
C THR A 815 -34.51 34.82 -26.90
N VAL A 816 -33.76 35.47 -27.79
CA VAL A 816 -33.97 35.47 -29.24
C VAL A 816 -32.86 34.64 -29.89
N TYR A 817 -33.19 33.83 -30.91
CA TYR A 817 -32.20 32.99 -31.58
C TYR A 817 -32.00 33.45 -33.02
N GLU A 818 -30.77 33.80 -33.36
CA GLU A 818 -30.34 33.99 -34.74
C GLU A 818 -29.95 32.64 -35.34
N ASP A 819 -30.50 32.30 -36.51
CA ASP A 819 -30.13 31.09 -37.26
C ASP A 819 -28.87 31.36 -38.09
N LEU A 820 -27.79 30.65 -37.79
CA LEU A 820 -26.50 30.78 -38.48
C LEU A 820 -26.34 29.74 -39.60
N GLY A 821 -27.34 28.90 -39.85
CA GLY A 821 -27.31 27.79 -40.81
C GLY A 821 -26.65 26.52 -40.26
N GLY A 822 -26.98 25.36 -40.87
CA GLY A 822 -26.39 24.07 -40.50
C GLY A 822 -26.76 23.56 -39.10
N GLY A 823 -27.90 24.01 -38.56
CA GLY A 823 -28.36 23.64 -37.21
C GLY A 823 -27.71 24.42 -36.07
N LYS A 824 -26.94 25.49 -36.38
CA LYS A 824 -26.31 26.36 -35.40
C LYS A 824 -27.16 27.60 -35.15
N TYR A 825 -27.28 27.99 -33.88
CA TYR A 825 -27.99 29.19 -33.47
C TYR A 825 -27.13 30.02 -32.53
N LYS A 826 -27.30 31.35 -32.58
CA LYS A 826 -26.73 32.29 -31.60
C LYS A 826 -27.86 32.83 -30.73
N PRO A 827 -27.88 32.55 -29.41
CA PRO A 827 -28.83 33.18 -28.50
C PRO A 827 -28.48 34.66 -28.30
N SER A 828 -29.50 35.48 -28.07
CA SER A 828 -29.41 36.89 -27.73
C SER A 828 -30.46 37.21 -26.67
N HIS A 829 -30.02 37.63 -25.49
CA HIS A 829 -30.86 37.87 -24.33
C HIS A 829 -31.18 39.35 -24.24
N VAL A 830 -32.47 39.66 -24.33
CA VAL A 830 -32.96 41.03 -24.43
C VAL A 830 -33.85 41.32 -23.23
N LEU A 831 -33.37 42.18 -22.34
CA LEU A 831 -34.18 42.72 -21.25
C LEU A 831 -34.97 43.93 -21.76
N THR A 832 -36.29 43.90 -21.65
CA THR A 832 -37.19 45.00 -22.01
C THR A 832 -37.93 45.50 -20.78
N ILE A 833 -37.92 46.81 -20.48
CA ILE A 833 -38.80 47.40 -19.47
C ILE A 833 -40.02 48.07 -20.11
N TYR A 834 -41.17 47.97 -19.45
CA TYR A 834 -42.45 48.52 -19.92
C TYR A 834 -42.95 49.71 -19.10
N LYS A 835 -42.53 49.83 -17.83
CA LYS A 835 -42.88 50.96 -16.96
C LYS A 835 -41.69 51.88 -16.69
N LYS A 836 -41.89 53.20 -16.79
CA LYS A 836 -40.89 54.25 -16.52
C LYS A 836 -40.33 54.24 -15.10
N GLU A 837 -41.06 53.63 -14.16
CA GLU A 837 -40.68 53.54 -12.74
C GLU A 837 -39.37 52.76 -12.53
N TRP A 838 -38.94 51.99 -13.52
CA TRP A 838 -37.68 51.26 -13.55
C TRP A 838 -36.50 52.07 -14.10
N LEU A 839 -36.74 53.29 -14.59
CA LEU A 839 -35.66 54.21 -14.94
C LEU A 839 -34.80 54.56 -13.73
N GLY A 840 -33.48 54.46 -13.89
CA GLY A 840 -32.53 54.79 -12.83
C GLY A 840 -32.56 53.82 -11.64
N LYS A 841 -33.35 52.74 -11.72
CA LYS A 841 -33.29 51.62 -10.77
C LYS A 841 -32.37 50.54 -11.31
N LYS A 842 -31.60 49.92 -10.40
CA LYS A 842 -30.79 48.75 -10.69
C LYS A 842 -31.70 47.52 -10.75
N ILE A 843 -31.66 46.81 -11.86
CA ILE A 843 -32.35 45.54 -12.09
C ILE A 843 -31.29 44.46 -11.94
N HIS A 844 -31.45 43.60 -10.95
CA HIS A 844 -30.46 42.58 -10.64
C HIS A 844 -30.65 41.37 -11.56
N ILE A 845 -29.62 41.02 -12.33
CA ILE A 845 -29.61 39.93 -13.29
C ILE A 845 -28.59 38.89 -12.86
N ARG A 846 -28.94 37.61 -13.02
CA ARG A 846 -28.07 36.47 -12.76
C ARG A 846 -27.83 35.69 -14.03
N ALA A 847 -26.56 35.34 -14.28
CA ALA A 847 -26.16 34.45 -15.36
C ALA A 847 -26.34 32.98 -14.95
N VAL A 848 -26.85 32.16 -15.86
CA VAL A 848 -27.13 30.73 -15.64
C VAL A 848 -26.80 29.91 -16.90
N GLU A 849 -26.51 28.63 -16.73
CA GLU A 849 -26.28 27.72 -17.87
C GLU A 849 -27.33 26.65 -17.90
N TYR A 850 -27.68 26.24 -19.10
CA TYR A 850 -28.40 25.01 -19.34
C TYR A 850 -27.53 24.05 -20.17
N ILE A 851 -27.25 22.87 -19.63
CA ILE A 851 -26.40 21.88 -20.30
C ILE A 851 -27.16 21.23 -21.45
N GLY A 852 -26.88 21.64 -22.69
CA GLY A 852 -27.49 21.08 -23.90
C GLY A 852 -27.15 21.83 -25.19
N THR A 853 -27.86 21.49 -26.28
CA THR A 853 -27.76 22.16 -27.59
C THR A 853 -28.62 23.43 -27.64
N PRO A 854 -28.27 24.47 -28.42
CA PRO A 854 -29.07 25.69 -28.51
C PRO A 854 -30.57 25.45 -28.72
N LYS A 855 -31.42 26.25 -28.07
CA LYS A 855 -32.87 26.06 -27.90
C LYS A 855 -33.22 24.90 -26.97
N VAL A 856 -32.47 24.74 -25.89
CA VAL A 856 -32.76 23.74 -24.85
C VAL A 856 -34.16 23.96 -24.26
N ASN A 857 -34.85 22.86 -23.93
CA ASN A 857 -36.09 22.96 -23.16
C ASN A 857 -35.75 23.22 -21.69
N LYS A 858 -35.89 24.48 -21.24
CA LYS A 858 -35.51 24.96 -19.90
C LYS A 858 -36.24 24.25 -18.76
N ASP A 859 -37.39 23.61 -19.00
CA ASP A 859 -38.15 22.89 -17.96
C ASP A 859 -37.56 21.51 -17.61
N VAL A 860 -36.81 20.92 -18.54
CA VAL A 860 -36.26 19.55 -18.39
C VAL A 860 -34.74 19.50 -18.49
N THR A 861 -34.11 20.60 -18.89
CA THR A 861 -32.65 20.68 -19.05
C THR A 861 -32.01 21.09 -17.74
N ARG A 862 -30.94 20.40 -17.36
CA ARG A 862 -30.19 20.70 -16.15
C ARG A 862 -29.61 22.11 -16.20
N LYS A 863 -30.04 22.93 -15.24
CA LYS A 863 -29.51 24.26 -14.96
C LYS A 863 -28.28 24.15 -14.06
N ILE A 864 -27.16 24.78 -14.42
CA ILE A 864 -25.96 24.88 -13.59
C ILE A 864 -25.61 26.34 -13.27
N ASP A 865 -24.83 26.49 -12.22
CA ASP A 865 -24.62 27.77 -11.52
C ASP A 865 -23.14 27.98 -11.15
N ASN A 866 -22.25 27.35 -11.93
CA ASN A 866 -20.83 27.18 -11.64
C ASN A 866 -19.96 27.91 -12.67
N TYR A 867 -19.53 29.12 -12.34
CA TYR A 867 -18.76 30.01 -13.23
C TYR A 867 -17.62 30.69 -12.49
N VAL A 868 -16.53 30.98 -13.20
CA VAL A 868 -15.37 31.66 -12.65
C VAL A 868 -14.96 32.80 -13.59
N SER A 869 -14.97 34.05 -13.12
CA SER A 869 -14.44 35.17 -13.89
C SER A 869 -12.92 35.30 -13.68
N THR A 870 -12.16 35.61 -14.73
CA THR A 870 -10.71 35.86 -14.63
C THR A 870 -10.40 37.35 -14.88
N GLY A 871 -9.48 37.95 -14.10
CA GLY A 871 -9.04 39.35 -14.29
C GLY A 871 -8.85 40.18 -13.00
N THR A 872 -8.31 41.40 -13.12
CA THR A 872 -8.26 42.39 -12.03
C THR A 872 -9.68 42.89 -11.73
N THR A 873 -10.26 42.28 -10.72
CA THR A 873 -11.62 42.39 -10.19
C THR A 873 -12.67 41.60 -11.00
N PRO A 874 -13.25 40.54 -10.42
CA PRO A 874 -14.13 39.59 -11.13
C PRO A 874 -15.42 40.22 -11.68
N ALA A 875 -15.86 39.81 -12.86
CA ALA A 875 -17.24 40.05 -13.32
C ALA A 875 -18.19 39.22 -12.42
N PRO A 876 -19.18 39.83 -11.76
CA PRO A 876 -19.98 39.12 -10.78
C PRO A 876 -21.01 38.20 -11.45
N LYS A 877 -21.21 37.02 -10.87
CA LYS A 877 -22.29 36.05 -11.19
C LYS A 877 -23.66 36.70 -11.30
N GLU A 878 -23.83 37.79 -10.56
CA GLU A 878 -25.02 38.62 -10.56
C GLU A 878 -24.57 40.07 -10.80
N PHE A 879 -25.22 40.76 -11.73
CA PHE A 879 -24.87 42.12 -12.10
C PHE A 879 -26.12 42.98 -12.24
N ASP A 880 -25.93 44.29 -12.09
CA ASP A 880 -27.02 45.23 -12.22
C ASP A 880 -27.10 45.75 -13.65
N ILE A 881 -28.31 45.81 -14.20
CA ILE A 881 -28.63 46.60 -15.38
C ILE A 881 -29.41 47.82 -14.93
N MET A 882 -29.01 49.01 -15.37
CA MET A 882 -29.76 50.22 -15.12
C MET A 882 -30.15 50.89 -16.43
N PHE A 883 -31.47 51.00 -16.67
CA PHE A 883 -31.98 51.78 -17.77
C PHE A 883 -31.87 53.26 -17.46
N VAL A 884 -31.16 53.98 -18.34
CA VAL A 884 -31.04 55.43 -18.24
C VAL A 884 -32.10 56.11 -19.09
N ASN A 885 -32.53 57.29 -18.68
CA ASN A 885 -33.42 58.08 -19.52
C ASN A 885 -32.72 58.35 -20.87
N PRO A 886 -33.32 57.96 -22.00
CA PRO A 886 -32.70 58.11 -23.31
C PRO A 886 -32.50 59.57 -23.69
N VAL A 887 -33.29 60.48 -23.13
CA VAL A 887 -33.11 61.91 -23.27
C VAL A 887 -32.30 62.40 -22.08
N GLY A 888 -31.17 63.07 -22.31
CA GLY A 888 -30.43 63.67 -21.22
C GLY A 888 -29.61 64.88 -21.60
N TYR A 889 -29.07 65.52 -20.57
CA TYR A 889 -28.19 66.68 -20.72
C TYR A 889 -26.74 66.24 -20.87
N ALA A 890 -26.04 66.74 -21.89
CA ALA A 890 -24.58 66.63 -21.99
C ALA A 890 -23.90 67.99 -21.76
N PRO A 891 -22.91 68.09 -20.85
CA PRO A 891 -22.12 69.29 -20.64
C PRO A 891 -20.97 69.37 -21.65
N VAL A 892 -20.80 70.52 -22.31
CA VAL A 892 -19.58 70.81 -23.09
C VAL A 892 -18.84 72.04 -22.54
N THR A 893 -19.51 72.87 -21.73
CA THR A 893 -19.00 73.97 -20.86
C THR A 893 -20.23 74.67 -20.24
N ASP A 894 -20.08 75.53 -19.23
CA ASP A 894 -21.16 76.32 -18.59
C ASP A 894 -22.03 77.16 -19.55
N THR A 895 -21.63 77.26 -20.83
CA THR A 895 -22.31 78.04 -21.86
C THR A 895 -22.83 77.21 -23.05
N LYS A 896 -22.65 75.88 -23.04
CA LYS A 896 -23.04 74.96 -24.14
C LYS A 896 -23.65 73.65 -23.61
N CYS A 897 -24.95 73.69 -23.32
CA CYS A 897 -25.74 72.50 -22.94
C CYS A 897 -26.47 71.91 -24.15
N PHE A 898 -26.37 70.60 -24.36
CA PHE A 898 -27.12 69.87 -25.39
C PHE A 898 -28.08 68.89 -24.74
N LEU A 899 -29.26 68.77 -25.33
CA LEU A 899 -30.12 67.62 -25.23
C LEU A 899 -29.52 66.56 -26.12
N VAL A 900 -29.25 65.40 -25.56
CA VAL A 900 -28.62 64.30 -26.28
C VAL A 900 -29.54 63.11 -26.23
N ASP A 901 -29.71 62.50 -27.39
CA ASP A 901 -30.26 61.17 -27.50
C ASP A 901 -29.17 60.17 -27.11
N LYS A 902 -29.26 59.68 -25.87
CA LYS A 902 -28.37 58.66 -25.32
C LYS A 902 -28.64 57.27 -25.91
N ALA A 903 -29.71 57.09 -26.67
CA ALA A 903 -30.05 55.84 -27.37
C ALA A 903 -29.12 55.53 -28.56
N ASN A 904 -28.28 56.47 -29.00
CA ASN A 904 -27.65 56.39 -30.31
C ASN A 904 -26.51 55.34 -30.37
N THR A 905 -26.80 54.22 -31.02
CA THR A 905 -25.85 53.18 -31.42
C THR A 905 -25.36 53.46 -32.83
N THR A 906 -24.23 54.17 -33.01
CA THR A 906 -23.39 54.28 -34.24
C THR A 906 -24.02 54.59 -35.62
N VAL A 907 -25.34 54.53 -35.81
CA VAL A 907 -26.05 54.54 -37.11
C VAL A 907 -26.50 55.95 -37.50
N LEU A 908 -26.58 56.91 -36.56
CA LEU A 908 -27.24 58.20 -36.81
C LEU A 908 -26.36 59.46 -36.73
N GLY A 909 -25.03 59.34 -36.57
CA GLY A 909 -24.08 60.47 -36.66
C GLY A 909 -24.41 61.69 -35.78
N GLU A 910 -24.04 62.90 -36.22
CA GLU A 910 -24.25 64.18 -35.50
C GLU A 910 -25.72 64.55 -35.20
N GLY A 911 -26.70 63.74 -35.65
CA GLY A 911 -28.14 64.01 -35.53
C GLY A 911 -28.74 63.87 -34.13
N ALA A 912 -28.01 63.27 -33.18
CA ALA A 912 -28.48 62.96 -31.82
C ALA A 912 -28.43 64.14 -30.82
N TYR A 913 -27.89 65.30 -31.21
CA TYR A 913 -27.65 66.42 -30.30
C TYR A 913 -28.55 67.61 -30.63
N LEU A 914 -29.50 67.94 -29.76
CA LEU A 914 -30.25 69.20 -29.84
C LEU A 914 -29.62 70.26 -28.92
N PRO A 915 -29.01 71.34 -29.45
CA PRO A 915 -28.44 72.38 -28.61
C PRO A 915 -29.51 73.14 -27.80
N ILE A 916 -29.40 73.11 -26.47
CA ILE A 916 -30.30 73.81 -25.53
C ILE A 916 -29.88 75.26 -25.33
N TYR A 917 -28.57 75.54 -25.41
CA TYR A 917 -28.01 76.89 -25.24
C TYR A 917 -28.43 77.89 -26.34
N ARG A 918 -29.27 77.46 -27.26
CA ARG A 918 -29.74 78.24 -28.40
C ARG A 918 -31.18 78.76 -28.23
N LEU A 919 -31.87 78.49 -27.12
CA LEU A 919 -33.33 78.57 -27.08
C LEU A 919 -33.96 79.94 -26.77
N PHE A 920 -33.18 80.97 -26.43
CA PHE A 920 -33.75 82.26 -25.98
C PHE A 920 -33.39 83.41 -26.91
N LYS A 921 -34.42 84.12 -27.40
CA LYS A 921 -34.27 85.45 -28.00
C LYS A 921 -34.43 86.47 -26.88
N LEU A 922 -33.39 87.24 -26.60
CA LEU A 922 -33.47 88.32 -25.61
C LEU A 922 -34.09 89.55 -26.28
N TYR A 923 -35.27 89.97 -25.82
CA TYR A 923 -35.90 91.22 -26.27
C TYR A 923 -35.66 92.33 -25.24
N ASP A 924 -34.81 93.30 -25.61
CA ASP A 924 -34.61 94.53 -24.83
C ASP A 924 -35.56 95.62 -25.34
N VAL A 925 -36.55 95.95 -24.51
CA VAL A 925 -37.65 96.87 -24.83
C VAL A 925 -37.12 98.29 -25.15
N LYS A 926 -35.94 98.68 -24.66
CA LYS A 926 -35.39 100.03 -24.83
C LYS A 926 -34.78 100.28 -26.21
N ARG A 927 -34.35 99.23 -26.93
CA ARG A 927 -33.77 99.34 -28.28
C ARG A 927 -34.72 98.96 -29.42
N GLY A 928 -35.83 98.27 -29.14
CA GLY A 928 -36.76 97.81 -30.18
C GLY A 928 -36.16 96.76 -31.14
N GLU A 929 -35.00 96.19 -30.81
CA GLU A 929 -34.30 95.18 -31.60
C GLU A 929 -34.08 93.91 -30.78
N ALA A 930 -34.14 92.76 -31.46
CA ALA A 930 -33.82 91.48 -30.84
C ALA A 930 -32.31 91.26 -30.76
N ASN A 931 -31.78 91.04 -29.55
CA ASN A 931 -30.37 90.73 -29.34
C ASN A 931 -30.14 89.21 -29.43
N GLY A 932 -29.79 88.74 -30.63
CA GLY A 932 -29.37 87.35 -30.88
C GLY A 932 -30.53 86.36 -31.06
N MET A 933 -30.51 85.62 -32.17
CA MET A 933 -31.42 84.50 -32.43
C MET A 933 -30.65 83.21 -32.28
N MET A 934 -31.20 82.19 -31.62
CA MET A 934 -30.60 80.86 -31.73
C MET A 934 -31.57 79.65 -31.84
N PHE A 935 -32.87 79.73 -31.50
CA PHE A 935 -33.91 78.70 -31.79
C PHE A 935 -35.30 79.24 -31.41
N ASP A 936 -36.35 78.84 -32.13
CA ASP A 936 -37.74 79.25 -31.93
C ASP A 936 -38.62 78.01 -31.74
N GLY A 937 -39.11 77.78 -30.51
CA GLY A 937 -39.94 76.63 -30.16
C GLY A 937 -41.37 76.68 -30.71
N SER A 938 -41.76 77.77 -31.38
CA SER A 938 -43.07 77.93 -32.01
C SER A 938 -43.12 77.47 -33.48
N LYS A 939 -41.98 77.07 -34.06
CA LYS A 939 -41.92 76.62 -35.46
C LYS A 939 -42.56 75.25 -35.65
N GLU A 940 -43.14 75.05 -36.84
CA GLU A 940 -43.82 73.82 -37.29
C GLU A 940 -42.91 72.57 -37.26
N LYS A 941 -41.58 72.75 -37.27
CA LYS A 941 -40.56 71.70 -37.13
C LYS A 941 -39.55 72.08 -36.03
N PRO A 942 -39.58 71.46 -34.85
CA PRO A 942 -38.69 71.78 -33.72
C PRO A 942 -37.25 71.21 -33.84
N TRP A 943 -36.82 70.74 -35.01
CA TRP A 943 -35.46 70.25 -35.30
C TRP A 943 -34.89 71.01 -36.50
N PHE A 944 -33.56 71.03 -36.66
CA PHE A 944 -32.91 71.78 -37.75
C PHE A 944 -32.04 70.89 -38.63
N GLU A 945 -31.85 71.30 -39.89
CA GLU A 945 -31.05 70.56 -40.87
C GLU A 945 -29.68 71.24 -41.07
N ARG A 946 -28.59 70.48 -40.96
CA ARG A 946 -27.21 70.93 -41.24
C ARG A 946 -26.49 69.87 -42.04
N SER A 947 -25.93 70.24 -43.19
CA SER A 947 -25.22 69.29 -44.07
C SER A 947 -26.06 68.05 -44.40
N SER A 948 -27.36 68.23 -44.67
CA SER A 948 -28.34 67.15 -44.91
C SER A 948 -28.62 66.21 -43.72
N ILE A 949 -28.09 66.54 -42.53
CA ILE A 949 -28.38 65.84 -41.27
C ILE A 949 -29.46 66.61 -40.53
N LYS A 950 -30.56 65.94 -40.17
CA LYS A 950 -31.65 66.51 -39.38
C LYS A 950 -31.37 66.33 -37.88
N ILE A 951 -30.80 67.37 -37.30
CA ILE A 951 -30.31 67.39 -35.93
C ILE A 951 -31.49 67.59 -34.96
N GLY A 952 -31.69 66.61 -34.07
CA GLY A 952 -32.78 66.60 -33.07
C GLY A 952 -34.12 66.03 -33.56
N GLU A 953 -34.22 65.60 -34.82
CA GLU A 953 -35.46 65.00 -35.35
C GLU A 953 -35.84 63.72 -34.60
N GLY A 954 -34.85 62.88 -34.27
CA GLY A 954 -35.06 61.70 -33.44
C GLY A 954 -35.57 62.02 -32.04
N LEU A 955 -35.01 63.04 -31.37
CA LEU A 955 -35.45 63.45 -30.04
C LEU A 955 -36.95 63.79 -29.99
N PHE A 956 -37.45 64.56 -30.96
CA PHE A 956 -38.86 64.95 -30.99
C PHE A 956 -39.79 63.87 -31.55
N LYS A 957 -39.39 63.16 -32.62
CA LYS A 957 -40.26 62.17 -33.27
C LYS A 957 -40.33 60.86 -32.52
N MET A 958 -39.18 60.39 -32.02
CA MET A 958 -39.02 59.07 -31.39
C MET A 958 -39.38 59.12 -29.90
N HIS A 959 -38.85 60.10 -29.16
CA HIS A 959 -39.02 60.21 -27.70
C HIS A 959 -40.14 61.15 -27.25
N LYS A 960 -40.88 61.74 -28.20
CA LYS A 960 -41.94 62.74 -27.95
C LYS A 960 -41.50 63.80 -26.94
N VAL A 961 -40.32 64.37 -27.15
CA VAL A 961 -39.76 65.39 -26.27
C VAL A 961 -40.62 66.65 -26.32
N GLU A 962 -41.07 67.13 -25.17
CA GLU A 962 -41.62 68.46 -24.98
C GLU A 962 -40.64 69.27 -24.12
N VAL A 963 -40.30 70.47 -24.58
CA VAL A 963 -39.47 71.39 -23.82
C VAL A 963 -40.31 72.58 -23.43
N SER A 964 -40.37 72.87 -22.13
CA SER A 964 -40.96 74.08 -21.57
C SER A 964 -39.95 74.80 -20.69
N TYR A 965 -40.24 76.06 -20.39
CA TYR A 965 -39.36 76.96 -19.67
C TYR A 965 -40.15 77.56 -18.52
N GLU A 966 -39.45 77.94 -17.46
CA GLU A 966 -40.02 78.77 -16.41
C GLU A 966 -38.88 79.58 -15.77
N LEU A 967 -39.18 80.78 -15.26
CA LEU A 967 -38.21 81.52 -14.46
C LEU A 967 -38.01 80.81 -13.14
N SER A 968 -36.75 80.54 -12.79
CA SER A 968 -36.40 79.95 -11.51
C SER A 968 -36.78 80.89 -10.37
N ASP A 969 -37.31 80.33 -9.28
CA ASP A 969 -37.55 81.02 -8.02
C ASP A 969 -36.26 81.51 -7.33
N LYS A 970 -35.10 80.99 -7.75
CA LYS A 970 -33.76 81.42 -7.29
C LYS A 970 -33.31 82.76 -7.88
N ASN A 971 -34.04 83.31 -8.85
CA ASN A 971 -33.74 84.65 -9.35
C ASN A 971 -33.97 85.70 -8.26
N ASN A 972 -33.12 86.72 -8.24
CA ASN A 972 -33.32 87.85 -7.33
C ASN A 972 -34.57 88.66 -7.74
N ALA A 973 -35.09 89.47 -6.82
CA ALA A 973 -36.30 90.26 -7.04
C ALA A 973 -36.19 91.22 -8.25
N ILE A 974 -34.98 91.67 -8.57
CA ILE A 974 -34.70 92.55 -9.72
C ILE A 974 -34.93 91.79 -11.03
N VAL A 975 -34.39 90.57 -11.13
CA VAL A 975 -34.55 89.70 -12.29
C VAL A 975 -36.00 89.26 -12.44
N LEU A 976 -36.69 88.88 -11.36
CA LEU A 976 -38.11 88.48 -11.43
C LEU A 976 -39.04 89.63 -11.85
N ALA A 977 -38.67 90.89 -11.57
CA ALA A 977 -39.45 92.06 -11.98
C ALA A 977 -39.20 92.50 -13.43
N ALA A 978 -38.03 92.16 -13.99
CA ALA A 978 -37.60 92.62 -15.32
C ALA A 978 -37.61 91.50 -16.38
N ALA A 979 -37.44 90.24 -16.00
CA ALA A 979 -37.50 89.10 -16.90
C ALA A 979 -38.92 88.54 -16.98
N SER A 980 -39.37 88.19 -18.18
CA SER A 980 -40.57 87.38 -18.38
C SER A 980 -40.41 86.47 -19.59
N LEU A 981 -41.09 85.32 -19.59
CA LEU A 981 -41.17 84.45 -20.76
C LEU A 981 -42.38 84.85 -21.59
N ILE A 982 -42.17 84.95 -22.91
CA ILE A 982 -43.25 85.30 -23.83
C ILE A 982 -44.15 84.08 -24.04
N LYS A 983 -45.46 84.33 -24.00
CA LYS A 983 -46.51 83.36 -24.24
C LYS A 983 -47.14 83.59 -25.60
N ASN A 984 -47.45 82.51 -26.31
CA ASN A 984 -48.36 82.50 -27.45
C ASN A 984 -49.58 81.67 -27.05
N GLY A 985 -50.72 82.33 -26.79
CA GLY A 985 -51.84 81.73 -26.08
C GLY A 985 -51.43 81.23 -24.69
N ASP A 986 -51.78 79.99 -24.37
CA ASP A 986 -51.42 79.35 -23.09
C ASP A 986 -50.00 78.73 -23.07
N LYS A 987 -49.27 78.77 -24.21
CA LYS A 987 -47.98 78.08 -24.37
C LYS A 987 -46.81 79.06 -24.32
N GLU A 988 -45.84 78.81 -23.44
CA GLU A 988 -44.58 79.57 -23.40
C GLU A 988 -43.70 79.17 -24.59
N ILE A 989 -43.34 80.15 -25.43
CA ILE A 989 -42.60 79.92 -26.69
C ILE A 989 -41.08 80.08 -26.55
N GLY A 990 -40.57 80.15 -25.31
CA GLY A 990 -39.14 80.16 -25.01
C GLY A 990 -38.42 81.49 -25.30
N LEU A 991 -39.13 82.56 -25.66
CA LEU A 991 -38.51 83.88 -25.82
C LEU A 991 -38.42 84.57 -24.45
N LEU A 992 -37.21 84.98 -24.06
CA LEU A 992 -36.96 85.70 -22.81
C LEU A 992 -37.06 87.20 -23.08
N LYS A 993 -38.11 87.84 -22.56
CA LYS A 993 -38.25 89.29 -22.56
C LYS A 993 -37.50 89.85 -21.36
N TRP A 994 -36.68 90.86 -21.60
CA TRP A 994 -36.05 91.66 -20.55
C TRP A 994 -36.55 93.09 -20.65
N ASP A 995 -37.41 93.49 -19.72
CA ASP A 995 -37.99 94.82 -19.65
C ASP A 995 -37.08 95.76 -18.84
N ASN A 996 -36.41 96.65 -19.58
CA ASN A 996 -35.55 97.69 -19.02
C ASN A 996 -36.18 99.09 -19.13
N SER A 997 -37.49 99.19 -19.39
CA SER A 997 -38.20 100.47 -19.60
C SER A 997 -38.19 101.38 -18.36
N LYS A 998 -38.04 100.83 -17.16
CA LYS A 998 -37.99 101.59 -15.89
C LYS A 998 -36.62 102.20 -15.56
N GLY A 999 -35.61 102.02 -16.43
CA GLY A 999 -34.41 102.86 -16.53
C GLY A 999 -33.48 102.99 -15.31
N THR A 1000 -33.80 102.42 -14.15
CA THR A 1000 -33.10 102.72 -12.90
C THR A 1000 -32.78 101.51 -12.02
N ALA A 1001 -33.28 100.30 -12.36
CA ALA A 1001 -33.15 99.12 -11.50
C ALA A 1001 -32.08 98.10 -11.93
N VAL A 1002 -31.31 98.37 -13.00
CA VAL A 1002 -30.26 97.45 -13.47
C VAL A 1002 -28.97 98.27 -13.64
N GLY A 1003 -28.17 98.34 -12.58
CA GLY A 1003 -26.95 99.13 -12.49
C GLY A 1003 -25.84 98.69 -13.47
N ASP A 1004 -24.65 99.28 -13.31
CA ASP A 1004 -23.46 99.10 -14.18
C ASP A 1004 -22.91 97.65 -14.30
N THR A 1005 -23.62 96.64 -13.78
CA THR A 1005 -23.21 95.24 -13.69
C THR A 1005 -24.16 94.29 -14.41
N ASP A 1006 -23.57 93.31 -15.11
CA ASP A 1006 -24.29 92.24 -15.77
C ASP A 1006 -25.12 91.41 -14.77
N GLN A 1007 -26.34 91.04 -15.16
CA GLN A 1007 -27.24 90.21 -14.36
C GLN A 1007 -27.32 88.79 -14.90
N SER A 1008 -27.50 87.81 -14.02
CA SER A 1008 -27.69 86.41 -14.38
C SER A 1008 -29.17 86.04 -14.17
N ILE A 1009 -29.83 85.58 -15.23
CA ILE A 1009 -31.20 85.06 -15.19
C ILE A 1009 -31.14 83.55 -15.17
N ILE A 1010 -31.68 82.94 -14.13
CA ILE A 1010 -31.78 81.50 -13.97
C ILE A 1010 -33.12 81.03 -14.53
N ILE A 1011 -33.08 80.12 -15.49
CA ILE A 1011 -34.27 79.56 -16.15
C ILE A 1011 -34.29 78.06 -15.86
N ASN A 1012 -35.41 77.55 -15.37
CA ASN A 1012 -35.62 76.11 -15.30
C ASN A 1012 -36.11 75.66 -16.68
N VAL A 1013 -35.34 74.80 -17.33
CA VAL A 1013 -35.76 74.11 -18.55
C VAL A 1013 -36.37 72.77 -18.13
N LYS A 1014 -37.67 72.66 -18.33
CA LYS A 1014 -38.45 71.44 -18.10
C LYS A 1014 -38.50 70.66 -19.40
N ILE A 1015 -38.12 69.40 -19.33
CA ILE A 1015 -38.10 68.48 -20.46
C ILE A 1015 -38.96 67.30 -20.09
N LYS A 1016 -40.04 67.12 -20.83
CA LYS A 1016 -40.86 65.92 -20.78
C LYS A 1016 -40.50 65.04 -21.96
N ASN A 1017 -40.48 63.74 -21.76
CA ASN A 1017 -40.39 62.78 -22.84
C ASN A 1017 -41.34 61.63 -22.55
N THR A 1018 -42.20 61.34 -23.52
CA THR A 1018 -43.26 60.33 -23.40
C THR A 1018 -42.88 59.09 -24.18
N TRP A 1019 -42.79 57.97 -23.48
CA TRP A 1019 -42.40 56.71 -24.08
C TRP A 1019 -43.59 56.06 -24.77
N ASN A 1020 -43.41 55.58 -26.01
CA ASN A 1020 -44.46 54.97 -26.82
C ASN A 1020 -45.76 55.79 -26.98
N GLY A 1021 -45.72 57.10 -26.70
CA GLY A 1021 -46.90 57.95 -26.75
C GLY A 1021 -47.93 57.69 -25.63
N ASP A 1022 -47.62 56.87 -24.63
CA ASP A 1022 -48.46 56.67 -23.45
C ASP A 1022 -48.19 57.79 -22.42
N PRO A 1023 -49.15 58.69 -22.14
CA PRO A 1023 -48.98 59.76 -21.16
C PRO A 1023 -48.53 59.27 -19.78
N ALA A 1024 -48.95 58.06 -19.37
CA ALA A 1024 -48.55 57.46 -18.10
C ALA A 1024 -47.03 57.21 -18.04
N GLN A 1025 -46.39 56.99 -19.18
CA GLN A 1025 -44.95 56.76 -19.34
C GLN A 1025 -44.15 58.04 -19.61
N THR A 1026 -44.70 59.21 -19.33
CA THR A 1026 -43.97 60.49 -19.45
C THR A 1026 -42.99 60.68 -18.29
N SER A 1027 -41.70 60.85 -18.59
CA SER A 1027 -40.70 61.31 -17.62
C SER A 1027 -40.47 62.81 -17.75
N GLU A 1028 -40.19 63.49 -16.64
CA GLU A 1028 -39.88 64.92 -16.58
C GLU A 1028 -38.48 65.13 -16.00
N GLN A 1029 -37.69 66.02 -16.61
CA GLN A 1029 -36.39 66.47 -16.13
C GLN A 1029 -36.37 67.99 -16.07
N VAL A 1030 -35.86 68.55 -14.97
CA VAL A 1030 -35.68 69.99 -14.82
C VAL A 1030 -34.20 70.32 -14.76
N LYS A 1031 -33.73 71.25 -15.60
CA LYS A 1031 -32.35 71.75 -15.56
C LYS A 1031 -32.33 73.26 -15.45
N GLU A 1032 -31.60 73.75 -14.46
CA GLU A 1032 -31.32 75.17 -14.31
C GLU A 1032 -30.25 75.60 -15.32
N ILE A 1033 -30.56 76.64 -16.09
CA ILE A 1033 -29.63 77.30 -17.01
C ILE A 1033 -29.52 78.76 -16.60
N THR A 1034 -28.29 79.28 -16.57
CA THR A 1034 -28.04 80.69 -16.28
C THR A 1034 -27.74 81.45 -17.57
N VAL A 1035 -28.59 82.42 -17.90
CA VAL A 1035 -28.43 83.35 -19.03
C VAL A 1035 -27.92 84.68 -18.50
N LYS A 1036 -26.75 85.13 -18.96
CA LYS A 1036 -26.23 86.44 -18.59
C LYS A 1036 -26.85 87.53 -19.48
N VAL A 1037 -27.37 88.59 -18.87
CA VAL A 1037 -27.86 89.82 -19.50
C VAL A 1037 -26.92 90.96 -19.15
N LYS A 1038 -26.40 91.63 -20.18
CA LYS A 1038 -25.47 92.76 -20.02
C LYS A 1038 -26.16 94.03 -19.56
N LYS A 1039 -25.38 94.95 -18.96
CA LYS A 1039 -25.84 96.30 -18.61
C LYS A 1039 -26.54 97.01 -19.77
N ALA A 1040 -27.48 97.89 -19.43
CA ALA A 1040 -28.24 98.70 -20.38
C ALA A 1040 -27.36 99.36 -21.45
N ASP A 1041 -27.87 99.48 -22.68
CA ASP A 1041 -27.22 100.15 -23.81
C ASP A 1041 -25.92 99.49 -24.33
N THR A 1042 -25.48 98.36 -23.75
CA THR A 1042 -24.36 97.55 -24.28
C THR A 1042 -24.82 96.67 -25.43
N LYS A 1043 -24.20 96.79 -26.61
CA LYS A 1043 -24.50 95.91 -27.76
C LYS A 1043 -23.96 94.51 -27.49
N TYR A 1044 -24.80 93.47 -27.66
CA TYR A 1044 -24.29 92.12 -27.76
C TYR A 1044 -23.56 91.97 -29.10
N THR A 1045 -22.25 91.80 -29.07
CA THR A 1045 -21.55 91.18 -30.18
C THR A 1045 -21.89 89.70 -30.14
N ALA A 1046 -22.56 89.19 -31.17
CA ALA A 1046 -22.74 87.75 -31.32
C ALA A 1046 -21.34 87.09 -31.22
N PRO A 1047 -21.18 85.98 -30.46
CA PRO A 1047 -19.91 85.28 -30.42
C PRO A 1047 -19.47 84.94 -31.86
N LYS A 1048 -18.21 85.21 -32.22
CA LYS A 1048 -17.64 84.78 -33.50
C LYS A 1048 -17.76 83.25 -33.59
N PHE A 1049 -18.52 82.78 -34.57
CA PHE A 1049 -18.76 81.37 -34.81
C PHE A 1049 -17.65 80.78 -35.69
N LEU A 1050 -17.13 79.61 -35.33
CA LEU A 1050 -16.28 78.77 -36.20
C LEU A 1050 -17.18 77.95 -37.14
N GLY A 1051 -17.79 78.66 -38.10
CA GLY A 1051 -18.62 78.05 -39.15
C GLY A 1051 -19.64 79.02 -39.71
N THR A 1052 -19.57 79.26 -41.02
CA THR A 1052 -20.57 80.03 -41.77
C THR A 1052 -21.86 79.24 -41.91
N LEU A 1053 -22.97 79.80 -41.42
CA LEU A 1053 -24.33 79.41 -41.80
C LEU A 1053 -24.85 80.48 -42.75
N THR A 1054 -25.05 80.12 -44.01
CA THR A 1054 -25.91 80.85 -44.93
C THR A 1054 -27.34 80.82 -44.37
N ALA A 1055 -27.98 81.97 -44.30
CA ALA A 1055 -29.39 82.08 -43.94
C ALA A 1055 -30.23 81.28 -44.95
N LEU A 1056 -31.08 80.38 -44.46
CA LEU A 1056 -32.14 79.79 -45.27
C LEU A 1056 -33.21 80.85 -45.53
N GLU A 1057 -33.48 81.11 -46.81
CA GLU A 1057 -34.64 81.88 -47.26
C GLU A 1057 -35.93 81.16 -46.85
N GLY A 1058 -36.89 81.95 -46.36
CA GLY A 1058 -38.25 81.51 -46.09
C GLY A 1058 -38.44 80.85 -44.74
N LEU A 1059 -38.57 81.66 -43.68
CA LEU A 1059 -39.37 81.36 -42.47
C LEU A 1059 -39.63 82.68 -41.72
N GLY A 1060 -40.91 82.96 -41.46
CA GLY A 1060 -41.45 84.27 -41.11
C GLY A 1060 -40.80 85.00 -39.93
N SER A 1061 -40.65 86.32 -40.13
CA SER A 1061 -40.24 87.33 -39.16
C SER A 1061 -41.44 87.88 -38.40
N TYR A 1062 -41.31 88.05 -37.08
CA TYR A 1062 -41.83 89.16 -36.27
C TYR A 1062 -43.31 89.61 -36.45
N LYS A 1063 -44.20 88.82 -37.07
CA LYS A 1063 -45.60 89.23 -37.27
C LYS A 1063 -46.53 88.83 -36.12
N ASP A 1064 -46.13 87.86 -35.30
CA ASP A 1064 -46.97 87.35 -34.20
C ASP A 1064 -46.64 88.00 -32.82
N LEU A 1065 -45.91 89.12 -32.83
CA LEU A 1065 -45.61 89.93 -31.62
C LEU A 1065 -46.13 91.36 -31.75
N THR A 1066 -46.83 91.68 -32.83
CA THR A 1066 -47.41 93.00 -33.10
C THR A 1066 -48.92 92.97 -33.37
N ASP A 1067 -49.59 91.83 -33.16
CA ASP A 1067 -51.05 91.75 -33.04
C ASP A 1067 -51.43 91.19 -31.66
#